data_AF-A0A8H6UA51-F1
#
_entry.id   AF-A0A8H6UA51-F1
#
_cell.length_a   1.000
_cell.length_b   1.000
_cell.length_c   1.000
_cell.angle_alpha   90.00
_cell.angle_beta   90.00
_cell.angle_gamma   90.00
#
_symmetry.space_group_name_H-M   'P 1'
#
loop_
_entity.id
_entity.type
_entity.pdbx_description
1 polymer ?
#
loop_
_entity_poly.entity_id
_entity_poly.type
_entity_poly.pdbx_seq_one_letter_code
_entity_poly.pdbx_strand_id
1 'polypeptide(L)'
;MNRGDANDELASDAPLLPTEQAATRQDAADSQTLSLDLTDSSSLFIWALTFSAGISGLLFGYEYISELAPSHARGRLVTILCLFITGGQVVAYIVGWLFSTTDSGWRWIVGLGTLPAVLQFAIVVALPETPRWLVQAGLEAEALHVLSRVYQDRSDNHQIAKQVVRSIQLEVAEEEEEMDRIKPSTDEIPWLGNVAQRAQDLFRVGGNRRALIIATMLQGLQQLCGFNSLMYFSATIFSMLSFTSPTLTSLSVAITNFLFTLLAFALIDRLGRRRILLYSIPVMSVSLIVCALTFASMELPAFSSEPRSDAQADNGVTNNSFLPIAILLCLTVYTASYAFGLGNVPWQQSELFPLNVRSLGSALATATNWASNFIVGLTFLPMMDWLSPGWTFSVYAGVCVVGWFGVWAIYPEMSGLSLEEVKGLLANGPPSRIKPADNRPTISGSSKRKSFTAASNRAQIIQYIAYLLPSDVDVVNLVSCCAHLARAILPAHSSIWRQRFKDLYGTPQGRSSSELKVEYQIRSIVLSQKINFQYGQKAEQTLWLEVLRDILLEALELMPTDEYTASKLLERIRETLHDSVFLNRPLSGYGDPKADAPSELFCAVQLCLTYLVLDPSMAVNCRRNDYDIGAVYSFQADVSKPLVNIEKLDLEKILHIRNFWLRHLLNLDEATFYSSYTSLCQRPKATRPLADSKFCLATQWLGYYSCIHPYPDSLSRLEHRQTCADLETHWPQVDPMSLRIKLDPDPSNWPTLFDSIMPILGSRTHCSYFRGIETQHGSDDDDDSTYLVRGFTEPIPTSHGGFPNWRRICFAIYDADREQLPLMPNDDETSGKEKEELWLPEEAWPPYDLEVEFNWIHGYEGVILPSGTIMIGRWIDMLEPTARGPFIFWNV
;
A
#
# COMPACT_ATOMS: atom_id res chain seq x y z
N MET A 1 -25.20 -65.69 80.35
CA MET A 1 -25.63 -65.62 81.77
C MET A 1 -24.73 -64.62 82.48
N ASN A 2 -25.28 -63.83 83.42
CA ASN A 2 -24.67 -63.08 84.55
C ASN A 2 -23.19 -62.63 84.47
N ARG A 3 -22.87 -61.34 84.68
CA ARG A 3 -22.61 -60.71 86.02
C ARG A 3 -21.59 -61.52 86.86
N GLY A 4 -20.54 -60.98 87.45
CA GLY A 4 -20.24 -59.58 87.82
C GLY A 4 -19.29 -59.56 89.04
N ASP A 5 -18.93 -58.47 89.72
CA ASP A 5 -19.01 -57.02 89.48
C ASP A 5 -18.07 -56.32 90.54
N ALA A 6 -17.59 -55.08 90.28
CA ALA A 6 -16.97 -54.13 91.24
C ALA A 6 -15.53 -54.33 91.82
N ASN A 7 -14.81 -53.20 91.76
CA ASN A 7 -13.60 -52.71 92.43
C ASN A 7 -13.40 -53.00 93.93
N ASP A 8 -12.16 -52.82 94.41
CA ASP A 8 -11.88 -52.12 95.69
C ASP A 8 -10.52 -51.37 95.64
N GLU A 9 -10.22 -50.46 96.58
CA GLU A 9 -9.20 -49.39 96.44
C GLU A 9 -7.98 -49.42 97.42
N LEU A 10 -7.02 -48.50 97.16
CA LEU A 10 -6.03 -47.89 98.07
C LEU A 10 -4.69 -48.59 98.44
N ALA A 11 -3.77 -48.50 97.48
CA ALA A 11 -2.46 -47.80 97.58
C ALA A 11 -1.51 -48.01 98.80
N SER A 12 -0.43 -48.77 98.56
CA SER A 12 0.95 -48.57 99.06
C SER A 12 1.91 -49.47 98.24
N ASP A 13 3.18 -49.17 97.94
CA ASP A 13 4.00 -47.93 98.03
C ASP A 13 5.15 -47.99 96.98
N ALA A 14 6.00 -46.96 96.92
CA ALA A 14 7.28 -46.81 96.19
C ALA A 14 7.24 -46.67 94.64
N PRO A 15 8.00 -45.71 94.06
CA PRO A 15 8.00 -45.44 92.62
C PRO A 15 8.90 -46.43 91.83
N LEU A 16 8.29 -47.26 91.00
CA LEU A 16 9.00 -48.06 89.99
C LEU A 16 9.17 -47.28 88.67
N LEU A 17 10.24 -47.65 87.95
CA LEU A 17 10.72 -47.04 86.70
C LEU A 17 9.61 -46.82 85.65
N PRO A 18 9.56 -45.64 84.96
CA PRO A 18 8.70 -45.48 83.80
C PRO A 18 9.18 -46.40 82.66
N THR A 19 8.23 -47.16 82.08
CA THR A 19 8.51 -48.22 81.12
C THR A 19 9.03 -47.70 79.77
N GLU A 20 10.13 -48.28 79.30
CA GLU A 20 10.75 -48.04 77.98
C GLU A 20 9.79 -48.25 76.78
N GLN A 21 8.75 -49.07 76.97
CA GLN A 21 7.66 -49.31 76.02
C GLN A 21 6.64 -48.15 75.89
N ALA A 22 6.64 -47.20 76.83
CA ALA A 22 5.82 -45.98 76.72
C ALA A 22 6.54 -44.93 75.86
N ALA A 23 7.83 -44.69 76.13
CA ALA A 23 8.67 -43.80 75.32
C ALA A 23 8.68 -44.25 73.85
N THR A 24 9.05 -45.51 73.58
CA THR A 24 9.09 -46.04 72.19
C THR A 24 7.74 -46.05 71.47
N ARG A 25 6.59 -46.01 72.17
CA ARG A 25 5.27 -45.79 71.54
C ARG A 25 4.96 -44.32 71.31
N GLN A 26 5.35 -43.44 72.23
CA GLN A 26 5.21 -42.00 72.07
C GLN A 26 6.11 -41.51 70.93
N ASP A 27 7.39 -41.89 70.92
CA ASP A 27 8.35 -41.62 69.85
C ASP A 27 7.90 -42.22 68.50
N ALA A 28 7.28 -43.40 68.47
CA ALA A 28 6.74 -43.99 67.24
C ALA A 28 5.47 -43.27 66.75
N ALA A 29 4.60 -42.82 67.65
CA ALA A 29 3.42 -42.02 67.30
C ALA A 29 3.83 -40.63 66.82
N ASP A 30 4.71 -39.96 67.56
CA ASP A 30 5.18 -38.60 67.27
C ASP A 30 6.09 -38.58 66.02
N SER A 31 6.85 -39.64 65.73
CA SER A 31 7.54 -39.78 64.43
C SER A 31 6.59 -40.15 63.28
N GLN A 32 5.50 -40.88 63.52
CA GLN A 32 4.47 -41.09 62.51
C GLN A 32 3.69 -39.79 62.20
N THR A 33 3.26 -39.03 63.20
CA THR A 33 2.60 -37.73 62.99
C THR A 33 3.57 -36.72 62.39
N LEU A 34 4.82 -36.64 62.85
CA LEU A 34 5.83 -35.79 62.22
C LEU A 34 6.11 -36.22 60.77
N SER A 35 6.08 -37.52 60.43
CA SER A 35 6.21 -37.98 59.05
C SER A 35 4.98 -37.65 58.18
N LEU A 36 3.79 -37.61 58.77
CA LEU A 36 2.56 -37.17 58.11
C LEU A 36 2.57 -35.66 57.90
N ASP A 37 2.90 -34.87 58.91
CA ASP A 37 3.04 -33.40 58.80
C ASP A 37 4.17 -33.00 57.84
N LEU A 38 5.29 -33.75 57.81
CA LEU A 38 6.36 -33.56 56.84
C LEU A 38 5.96 -33.95 55.41
N THR A 39 5.16 -35.00 55.22
CA THR A 39 4.66 -35.36 53.88
C THR A 39 3.57 -34.40 53.40
N ASP A 40 2.67 -33.96 54.28
CA ASP A 40 1.61 -33.00 53.91
C ASP A 40 2.21 -31.61 53.61
N SER A 41 3.09 -31.09 54.48
CA SER A 41 3.76 -29.80 54.26
C SER A 41 4.73 -29.79 53.08
N SER A 42 5.45 -30.90 52.81
CA SER A 42 6.27 -31.01 51.59
C SER A 42 5.43 -31.17 50.33
N SER A 43 4.29 -31.89 50.39
CA SER A 43 3.34 -31.94 49.28
C SER A 43 2.75 -30.56 48.99
N LEU A 44 2.38 -29.80 50.01
CA LEU A 44 1.82 -28.46 49.87
C LEU A 44 2.86 -27.47 49.32
N PHE A 45 4.13 -27.59 49.72
CA PHE A 45 5.22 -26.83 49.10
C PHE A 45 5.40 -27.18 47.61
N ILE A 46 5.37 -28.46 47.25
CA ILE A 46 5.45 -28.91 45.85
C ILE A 46 4.25 -28.37 45.05
N TRP A 47 3.02 -28.52 45.55
CA TRP A 47 1.81 -28.00 44.91
C TRP A 47 1.84 -26.47 44.77
N ALA A 48 2.29 -25.73 45.78
CA ALA A 48 2.44 -24.29 45.70
C ALA A 48 3.49 -23.86 44.66
N LEU A 49 4.61 -24.59 44.57
CA LEU A 49 5.66 -24.33 43.58
C LEU A 49 5.19 -24.68 42.15
N THR A 50 4.47 -25.79 41.96
CA THR A 50 3.85 -26.17 40.68
C THR A 50 2.76 -25.18 40.27
N PHE A 51 1.91 -24.73 41.20
CA PHE A 51 0.87 -23.74 40.95
C PHE A 51 1.46 -22.36 40.62
N SER A 52 2.50 -21.94 41.34
CA SER A 52 3.26 -20.72 41.03
C SER A 52 3.91 -20.79 39.64
N ALA A 53 4.51 -21.92 39.26
CA ALA A 53 5.07 -22.11 37.92
C ALA A 53 3.98 -22.08 36.83
N GLY A 54 2.80 -22.64 37.11
CA GLY A 54 1.62 -22.54 36.25
C GLY A 54 1.15 -21.10 36.05
N ILE A 55 1.09 -20.30 37.13
CA ILE A 55 0.74 -18.87 37.07
C ILE A 55 1.81 -18.07 36.31
N SER A 56 3.11 -18.35 36.51
CA SER A 56 4.17 -17.75 35.68
C SER A 56 3.99 -18.07 34.19
N GLY A 57 3.41 -19.24 33.88
CA GLY A 57 3.02 -19.62 32.52
C GLY A 57 1.88 -18.81 31.89
N LEU A 58 1.16 -17.99 32.67
CA LEU A 58 0.17 -17.03 32.14
C LEU A 58 0.83 -15.72 31.66
N LEU A 59 2.10 -15.47 32.03
CA LEU A 59 2.82 -14.21 31.77
C LEU A 59 3.77 -14.27 30.56
N PHE A 60 3.59 -15.23 29.65
CA PHE A 60 4.44 -15.38 28.47
C PHE A 60 4.19 -14.28 27.42
N GLY A 61 4.98 -13.21 27.50
CA GLY A 61 4.94 -12.04 26.61
C GLY A 61 5.28 -12.25 25.12
N TYR A 62 5.04 -13.43 24.54
CA TYR A 62 5.14 -13.64 23.09
C TYR A 62 4.25 -12.67 22.32
N GLU A 63 3.02 -12.44 22.79
CA GLU A 63 2.07 -11.52 22.16
C GLU A 63 2.55 -10.06 22.28
N TYR A 64 2.92 -9.61 23.49
CA TYR A 64 3.53 -8.30 23.75
C TYR A 64 4.75 -8.02 22.85
N ILE A 65 5.69 -8.97 22.74
CA ILE A 65 6.84 -8.86 21.83
C ILE A 65 6.36 -8.77 20.38
N SER A 66 5.36 -9.54 19.97
CA SER A 66 4.88 -9.53 18.58
C SER A 66 4.16 -8.23 18.19
N GLU A 67 3.45 -7.58 19.11
CA GLU A 67 2.75 -6.32 18.88
C GLU A 67 3.69 -5.11 18.89
N LEU A 68 4.67 -5.08 19.81
CA LEU A 68 5.65 -4.00 19.88
C LEU A 68 6.77 -4.12 18.81
N ALA A 69 7.03 -5.33 18.30
CA ALA A 69 8.10 -5.56 17.34
C ALA A 69 7.79 -5.01 15.92
N PRO A 70 8.73 -4.27 15.30
CA PRO A 70 8.70 -3.97 13.88
C PRO A 70 8.60 -5.26 13.04
N SER A 71 7.77 -5.24 11.99
CA SER A 71 7.46 -6.39 11.14
C SER A 71 8.69 -7.17 10.64
N HIS A 72 9.74 -6.46 10.21
CA HIS A 72 10.99 -7.03 9.70
C HIS A 72 11.90 -7.65 10.80
N ALA A 73 11.61 -7.42 12.07
CA ALA A 73 12.38 -7.90 13.23
C ALA A 73 11.60 -8.89 14.11
N ARG A 74 10.26 -8.94 14.00
CA ARG A 74 9.33 -9.75 14.82
C ARG A 74 9.79 -11.19 15.05
N GLY A 75 10.00 -11.96 14.00
CA GLY A 75 10.42 -13.38 14.12
C GLY A 75 11.76 -13.56 14.85
N ARG A 76 12.69 -12.60 14.72
CA ARG A 76 13.97 -12.61 15.47
C ARG A 76 13.76 -12.26 16.94
N LEU A 77 12.98 -11.23 17.24
CA LEU A 77 12.68 -10.81 18.63
C LEU A 77 11.92 -11.91 19.39
N VAL A 78 10.99 -12.61 18.74
CA VAL A 78 10.34 -13.83 19.28
C VAL A 78 11.37 -14.94 19.57
N THR A 79 12.34 -15.15 18.67
CA THR A 79 13.39 -16.16 18.85
C THR A 79 14.38 -15.81 19.99
N ILE A 80 14.51 -14.53 20.37
CA ILE A 80 15.30 -14.13 21.55
C ILE A 80 14.70 -14.67 22.85
N LEU A 81 13.37 -14.81 22.95
CA LEU A 81 12.74 -15.43 24.13
C LEU A 81 13.17 -16.90 24.28
N CYS A 82 13.31 -17.65 23.17
CA CYS A 82 13.87 -19.00 23.20
C CYS A 82 15.36 -19.04 23.59
N LEU A 83 16.15 -18.02 23.24
CA LEU A 83 17.53 -17.87 23.73
C LEU A 83 17.58 -17.64 25.24
N PHE A 84 16.64 -16.86 25.80
CA PHE A 84 16.55 -16.69 27.26
C PHE A 84 16.09 -17.97 27.97
N ILE A 85 15.18 -18.76 27.39
CA ILE A 85 14.79 -20.07 27.94
C ILE A 85 15.98 -21.04 27.97
N THR A 86 16.69 -21.20 26.86
CA THR A 86 17.82 -22.16 26.77
C THR A 86 19.08 -21.67 27.52
N GLY A 87 19.32 -20.35 27.57
CA GLY A 87 20.34 -19.75 28.44
C GLY A 87 20.00 -19.90 29.93
N GLY A 88 18.72 -19.73 30.30
CA GLY A 88 18.21 -19.97 31.65
C GLY A 88 18.40 -21.43 32.09
N GLN A 89 18.17 -22.40 31.18
CA GLN A 89 18.51 -23.81 31.43
C GLN A 89 20.01 -23.98 31.74
N VAL A 90 20.92 -23.41 30.93
CA VAL A 90 22.37 -23.50 31.19
C VAL A 90 22.74 -22.93 32.56
N VAL A 91 22.19 -21.77 32.94
CA VAL A 91 22.39 -21.19 34.28
C VAL A 91 21.85 -22.12 35.38
N ALA A 92 20.66 -22.71 35.19
CA ALA A 92 20.08 -23.64 36.14
C ALA A 92 20.91 -24.92 36.32
N TYR A 93 21.50 -25.48 35.26
CA TYR A 93 22.43 -26.62 35.37
C TYR A 93 23.78 -26.22 36.02
N ILE A 94 24.28 -25.00 35.81
CA ILE A 94 25.48 -24.50 36.50
C ILE A 94 25.21 -24.36 37.99
N VAL A 95 24.11 -23.73 38.40
CA VAL A 95 23.70 -23.61 39.80
C VAL A 95 23.43 -24.99 40.41
N GLY A 96 22.74 -25.86 39.67
CA GLY A 96 22.49 -27.25 40.07
C GLY A 96 23.76 -28.06 40.31
N TRP A 97 24.78 -27.90 39.46
CA TRP A 97 26.09 -28.51 39.66
C TRP A 97 26.84 -27.91 40.85
N LEU A 98 26.92 -26.58 40.97
CA LEU A 98 27.62 -25.89 42.06
C LEU A 98 27.08 -26.24 43.46
N PHE A 99 25.76 -26.43 43.59
CA PHE A 99 25.13 -26.80 44.86
C PHE A 99 24.85 -28.31 45.02
N SER A 100 25.24 -29.15 44.04
CA SER A 100 24.98 -30.61 44.06
C SER A 100 25.63 -31.35 45.23
N THR A 101 26.74 -30.83 45.75
CA THR A 101 27.52 -31.39 46.87
C THR A 101 27.31 -30.63 48.19
N THR A 102 26.35 -29.69 48.25
CA THR A 102 26.11 -28.84 49.42
C THR A 102 24.88 -29.30 50.20
N ASP A 103 25.00 -29.44 51.52
CA ASP A 103 23.87 -29.77 52.39
C ASP A 103 22.74 -28.74 52.25
N SER A 104 21.50 -29.23 52.06
CA SER A 104 20.33 -28.41 51.71
C SER A 104 20.47 -27.55 50.44
N GLY A 105 21.44 -27.85 49.56
CA GLY A 105 21.73 -27.09 48.34
C GLY A 105 20.53 -26.87 47.40
N TRP A 106 19.55 -27.78 47.41
CA TRP A 106 18.29 -27.63 46.67
C TRP A 106 17.54 -26.32 46.99
N ARG A 107 17.64 -25.82 48.23
CA ARG A 107 17.04 -24.53 48.62
C ARG A 107 17.66 -23.35 47.89
N TRP A 108 18.98 -23.39 47.61
CA TRP A 108 19.66 -22.37 46.82
C TRP A 108 19.33 -22.50 45.33
N ILE A 109 19.24 -23.74 44.81
CA ILE A 109 18.84 -24.00 43.41
C ILE A 109 17.46 -23.40 43.11
N VAL A 110 16.47 -23.62 43.99
CA VAL A 110 15.13 -23.02 43.86
C VAL A 110 15.14 -21.51 44.19
N GLY A 111 15.76 -21.13 45.30
CA GLY A 111 15.73 -19.75 45.82
C GLY A 111 16.39 -18.72 44.90
N LEU A 112 17.48 -19.06 44.23
CA LEU A 112 18.14 -18.17 43.26
C LEU A 112 17.27 -17.89 42.02
N GLY A 113 16.28 -18.75 41.73
CA GLY A 113 15.26 -18.52 40.70
C GLY A 113 14.36 -17.30 40.96
N THR A 114 14.35 -16.76 42.18
CA THR A 114 13.64 -15.51 42.51
C THR A 114 14.33 -14.26 41.95
N LEU A 115 15.66 -14.29 41.73
CA LEU A 115 16.41 -13.09 41.31
C LEU A 115 16.01 -12.61 39.90
N PRO A 116 15.87 -13.48 38.86
CA PRO A 116 15.30 -13.07 37.58
C PRO A 116 13.86 -12.55 37.68
N ALA A 117 13.03 -13.12 38.56
CA ALA A 117 11.64 -12.72 38.71
C ALA A 117 11.50 -11.32 39.34
N VAL A 118 12.30 -10.99 40.36
CA VAL A 118 12.34 -9.65 40.96
C VAL A 118 12.88 -8.62 39.94
N LEU A 119 13.89 -8.99 39.16
CA LEU A 119 14.40 -8.13 38.07
C LEU A 119 13.34 -7.90 36.98
N GLN A 120 12.62 -8.96 36.57
CA GLN A 120 11.55 -8.87 35.59
C GLN A 120 10.41 -7.97 36.10
N PHE A 121 9.99 -8.12 37.36
CA PHE A 121 8.97 -7.26 37.97
C PHE A 121 9.39 -5.78 37.95
N ALA A 122 10.63 -5.47 38.35
CA ALA A 122 11.16 -4.11 38.31
C ALA A 122 11.24 -3.53 36.87
N ILE A 123 11.48 -4.37 35.86
CA ILE A 123 11.47 -3.97 34.44
C ILE A 123 10.04 -3.73 33.95
N VAL A 124 9.09 -4.62 34.28
CA VAL A 124 7.69 -4.53 33.82
C VAL A 124 7.02 -3.23 34.30
N VAL A 125 7.31 -2.78 35.52
CA VAL A 125 6.82 -1.48 36.05
C VAL A 125 7.33 -0.27 35.24
N ALA A 126 8.35 -0.45 34.39
CA ALA A 126 8.91 0.57 33.51
C ALA A 126 8.68 0.30 32.00
N LEU A 127 7.92 -0.73 31.64
CA LEU A 127 7.52 -0.99 30.25
C LEU A 127 6.27 -0.17 29.87
N PRO A 128 6.16 0.29 28.60
CA PRO A 128 4.93 0.86 28.08
C PRO A 128 3.92 -0.24 27.71
N GLU A 129 2.63 0.10 27.69
CA GLU A 129 1.58 -0.77 27.15
C GLU A 129 1.72 -0.97 25.62
N THR A 130 1.09 -2.01 25.06
CA THR A 130 1.19 -2.26 23.61
C THR A 130 0.48 -1.16 22.81
N PRO A 131 1.02 -0.74 21.65
CA PRO A 131 0.37 0.26 20.80
C PRO A 131 -1.04 -0.15 20.35
N ARG A 132 -1.33 -1.46 20.25
CA ARG A 132 -2.67 -1.96 19.94
C ARG A 132 -3.63 -1.74 21.10
N TRP A 133 -3.25 -2.12 22.31
CA TRP A 133 -4.07 -1.89 23.51
C TRP A 133 -4.32 -0.40 23.73
N LEU A 134 -3.30 0.45 23.54
CA LEU A 134 -3.45 1.91 23.66
C LEU A 134 -4.45 2.49 22.64
N VAL A 135 -4.45 2.03 21.38
CA VAL A 135 -5.49 2.45 20.40
C VAL A 135 -6.87 1.92 20.81
N GLN A 136 -6.98 0.66 21.24
CA GLN A 136 -8.25 0.07 21.71
C GLN A 136 -8.80 0.75 22.98
N ALA A 137 -7.93 1.37 23.80
CA ALA A 137 -8.30 2.19 24.96
C ALA A 137 -8.60 3.66 24.60
N GLY A 138 -8.51 4.06 23.32
CA GLY A 138 -8.68 5.45 22.85
C GLY A 138 -7.47 6.37 23.12
N LEU A 139 -6.34 5.82 23.58
CA LEU A 139 -5.11 6.55 23.97
C LEU A 139 -4.13 6.68 22.78
N GLU A 140 -4.64 7.13 21.63
CA GLU A 140 -3.89 7.19 20.36
C GLU A 140 -2.58 8.01 20.45
N ALA A 141 -2.59 9.09 21.22
CA ALA A 141 -1.42 9.95 21.42
C ALA A 141 -0.28 9.21 22.13
N GLU A 142 -0.61 8.31 23.06
CA GLU A 142 0.36 7.48 23.77
C GLU A 142 0.83 6.33 22.87
N ALA A 143 -0.07 5.70 22.11
CA ALA A 143 0.30 4.69 21.11
C ALA A 143 1.32 5.24 20.09
N LEU A 144 1.07 6.46 19.60
CA LEU A 144 1.97 7.18 18.70
C LEU A 144 3.30 7.55 19.37
N HIS A 145 3.28 7.95 20.65
CA HIS A 145 4.51 8.20 21.40
C HIS A 145 5.36 6.93 21.54
N VAL A 146 4.76 5.80 21.96
CA VAL A 146 5.43 4.50 22.08
C VAL A 146 6.02 4.05 20.73
N LEU A 147 5.24 4.12 19.65
CA LEU A 147 5.73 3.77 18.31
C LEU A 147 6.85 4.72 17.84
N SER A 148 6.74 6.02 18.08
CA SER A 148 7.80 6.99 17.74
C SER A 148 9.11 6.69 18.48
N ARG A 149 9.03 6.10 19.68
CA ARG A 149 10.18 5.65 20.48
C ARG A 149 10.76 4.33 19.96
N VAL A 150 9.93 3.38 19.53
CA VAL A 150 10.37 2.11 18.92
C VAL A 150 11.10 2.33 17.60
N TYR A 151 10.68 3.32 16.80
CA TYR A 151 11.22 3.56 15.46
C TYR A 151 12.39 4.56 15.39
N GLN A 152 12.95 5.04 16.51
CA GLN A 152 13.85 6.23 16.61
C GLN A 152 15.01 6.35 15.61
N ASP A 153 15.52 5.26 15.03
CA ASP A 153 16.73 5.22 14.20
C ASP A 153 16.55 5.56 12.70
N ARG A 154 15.38 6.08 12.26
CA ARG A 154 15.16 6.55 10.88
C ARG A 154 14.87 8.05 10.81
N SER A 155 14.86 8.61 9.60
CA SER A 155 14.41 9.98 9.33
C SER A 155 12.89 10.13 9.46
N ASP A 156 12.14 9.09 9.10
CA ASP A 156 10.71 9.19 8.79
C ASP A 156 9.81 8.70 9.96
N ASN A 157 10.38 8.60 11.17
CA ASN A 157 9.79 7.92 12.33
C ASN A 157 8.35 8.32 12.63
N HIS A 158 8.06 9.62 12.53
CA HIS A 158 6.73 10.16 12.81
C HIS A 158 5.69 9.82 11.73
N GLN A 159 6.13 9.63 10.47
CA GLN A 159 5.27 9.14 9.39
C GLN A 159 5.04 7.62 9.52
N ILE A 160 6.09 6.85 9.81
CA ILE A 160 5.99 5.40 10.02
C ILE A 160 5.10 5.10 11.25
N ALA A 161 5.30 5.80 12.37
CA ALA A 161 4.46 5.65 13.56
C ALA A 161 2.99 6.01 13.26
N LYS A 162 2.72 7.09 12.53
CA LYS A 162 1.35 7.45 12.09
C LYS A 162 0.73 6.40 11.17
N GLN A 163 1.51 5.82 10.25
CA GLN A 163 1.03 4.75 9.36
C GLN A 163 0.66 3.48 10.14
N VAL A 164 1.48 3.10 11.14
CA VAL A 164 1.22 1.92 12.00
C VAL A 164 0.04 2.17 12.96
N VAL A 165 -0.09 3.36 13.55
CA VAL A 165 -1.30 3.72 14.31
C VAL A 165 -2.53 3.64 13.40
N ARG A 166 -2.45 4.14 12.17
CA ARG A 166 -3.57 4.11 11.22
C ARG A 166 -3.97 2.70 10.77
N SER A 167 -3.03 1.77 10.59
CA SER A 167 -3.39 0.37 10.34
C SER A 167 -4.06 -0.26 11.55
N ILE A 168 -3.55 -0.01 12.77
CA ILE A 168 -4.16 -0.48 14.02
C ILE A 168 -5.56 0.10 14.24
N GLN A 169 -5.78 1.39 13.95
CA GLN A 169 -7.11 2.02 14.00
C GLN A 169 -8.11 1.34 13.05
N LEU A 170 -7.69 1.01 11.83
CA LEU A 170 -8.54 0.28 10.88
C LEU A 170 -8.80 -1.16 11.35
N GLU A 171 -7.80 -1.86 11.86
CA GLU A 171 -7.97 -3.21 12.45
C GLU A 171 -8.93 -3.21 13.64
N VAL A 172 -8.87 -2.21 14.53
CA VAL A 172 -9.76 -2.07 15.68
C VAL A 172 -11.17 -1.68 15.24
N ALA A 173 -11.32 -0.74 14.29
CA ALA A 173 -12.63 -0.36 13.75
C ALA A 173 -13.33 -1.52 13.00
N GLU A 174 -12.58 -2.36 12.28
CA GLU A 174 -13.12 -3.60 11.70
C GLU A 174 -13.57 -4.60 12.78
N GLU A 175 -12.80 -4.77 13.86
CA GLU A 175 -13.20 -5.62 14.99
C GLU A 175 -14.42 -5.06 15.78
N GLU A 176 -14.57 -3.74 15.87
CA GLU A 176 -15.73 -3.08 16.49
C GLU A 176 -16.98 -3.12 15.59
N GLU A 177 -16.86 -2.89 14.29
CA GLU A 177 -17.98 -3.07 13.35
C GLU A 177 -18.45 -4.52 13.29
N GLU A 178 -17.54 -5.50 13.32
CA GLU A 178 -17.91 -6.93 13.34
C GLU A 178 -18.56 -7.33 14.69
N MET A 179 -18.24 -6.64 15.79
CA MET A 179 -18.97 -6.75 17.06
C MET A 179 -20.37 -6.11 16.99
N ASP A 180 -20.50 -4.88 16.50
CA ASP A 180 -21.76 -4.13 16.59
C ASP A 180 -22.85 -4.67 15.63
N ARG A 181 -22.43 -5.36 14.57
CA ARG A 181 -23.28 -6.16 13.65
C ARG A 181 -23.84 -7.44 14.32
N ILE A 182 -23.31 -7.88 15.46
CA ILE A 182 -23.69 -9.14 16.13
C ILE A 182 -24.10 -8.85 17.58
N LYS A 183 -25.28 -8.22 17.75
CA LYS A 183 -25.96 -8.13 19.07
C LYS A 183 -26.88 -9.35 19.27
N PRO A 184 -26.57 -10.29 20.18
CA PRO A 184 -27.48 -11.38 20.53
C PRO A 184 -28.68 -10.83 21.32
N SER A 185 -29.89 -11.27 21.01
CA SER A 185 -31.12 -10.78 21.63
C SER A 185 -31.49 -11.56 22.91
N THR A 186 -30.53 -11.79 23.81
CA THR A 186 -30.73 -12.59 25.04
C THR A 186 -29.74 -12.21 26.16
N ASP A 187 -30.18 -12.31 27.41
CA ASP A 187 -29.43 -11.88 28.63
C ASP A 187 -28.25 -12.81 29.03
N GLU A 188 -27.47 -13.33 28.07
CA GLU A 188 -26.22 -14.05 28.36
C GLU A 188 -25.02 -13.11 28.52
N ILE A 189 -24.04 -13.53 29.33
CA ILE A 189 -22.89 -12.69 29.72
C ILE A 189 -22.05 -12.36 28.46
N PRO A 190 -21.89 -11.07 28.07
CA PRO A 190 -21.43 -10.71 26.72
C PRO A 190 -20.10 -11.34 26.26
N TRP A 191 -19.15 -11.56 27.17
CA TRP A 191 -17.85 -12.14 26.81
C TRP A 191 -17.93 -13.62 26.42
N LEU A 192 -18.89 -14.39 26.95
CA LEU A 192 -19.05 -15.81 26.64
C LEU A 192 -19.53 -16.01 25.20
N GLY A 193 -20.53 -15.23 24.77
CA GLY A 193 -20.99 -15.23 23.38
C GLY A 193 -19.87 -14.90 22.38
N ASN A 194 -19.07 -13.87 22.71
CA ASN A 194 -17.93 -13.46 21.87
C ASN A 194 -16.85 -14.54 21.76
N VAL A 195 -16.52 -15.24 22.86
CA VAL A 195 -15.59 -16.38 22.84
C VAL A 195 -16.17 -17.57 22.07
N ALA A 196 -17.46 -17.87 22.24
CA ALA A 196 -18.14 -18.95 21.52
C ALA A 196 -18.17 -18.70 20.00
N GLN A 197 -18.43 -17.45 19.56
CA GLN A 197 -18.40 -17.07 18.15
C GLN A 197 -16.96 -17.13 17.59
N ARG A 198 -15.96 -16.55 18.28
CA ARG A 198 -14.54 -16.65 17.85
C ARG A 198 -14.05 -18.10 17.78
N ALA A 199 -14.53 -18.99 18.67
CA ALA A 199 -14.28 -20.43 18.59
C ALA A 199 -14.98 -21.06 17.38
N GLN A 200 -16.25 -20.71 17.12
CA GLN A 200 -17.00 -21.15 15.95
C GLN A 200 -16.28 -20.78 14.65
N ASP A 201 -15.75 -19.56 14.53
CA ASP A 201 -15.02 -19.10 13.34
C ASP A 201 -13.62 -19.70 13.23
N LEU A 202 -12.96 -20.01 14.35
CA LEU A 202 -11.70 -20.74 14.38
C LEU A 202 -11.85 -22.18 13.84
N PHE A 203 -12.96 -22.86 14.15
CA PHE A 203 -13.20 -24.24 13.70
C PHE A 203 -13.93 -24.37 12.34
N ARG A 204 -14.91 -23.50 12.05
CA ARG A 204 -15.69 -23.58 10.79
C ARG A 204 -14.92 -23.03 9.59
N VAL A 205 -14.27 -21.86 9.72
CA VAL A 205 -13.57 -21.22 8.60
C VAL A 205 -12.38 -22.09 8.16
N GLY A 206 -12.35 -22.46 6.88
CA GLY A 206 -11.39 -23.43 6.35
C GLY A 206 -9.92 -23.02 6.47
N GLY A 207 -9.62 -21.72 6.39
CA GLY A 207 -8.27 -21.18 6.64
C GLY A 207 -7.88 -21.26 8.11
N ASN A 208 -8.73 -20.76 9.01
CA ASN A 208 -8.50 -20.75 10.46
C ASN A 208 -8.31 -22.15 11.02
N ARG A 209 -9.12 -23.13 10.57
CA ARG A 209 -8.96 -24.54 10.97
C ARG A 209 -7.63 -25.13 10.52
N ARG A 210 -7.12 -24.76 9.33
CA ARG A 210 -5.79 -25.20 8.86
C ARG A 210 -4.67 -24.58 9.70
N ALA A 211 -4.77 -23.28 10.02
CA ALA A 211 -3.84 -22.62 10.94
C ALA A 211 -3.79 -23.34 12.30
N LEU A 212 -4.96 -23.66 12.87
CA LEU A 212 -5.07 -24.38 14.14
C LEU A 212 -4.45 -25.78 14.08
N ILE A 213 -4.78 -26.58 13.06
CA ILE A 213 -4.22 -27.92 12.88
C ILE A 213 -2.69 -27.87 12.77
N ILE A 214 -2.15 -26.89 12.03
CA ILE A 214 -0.69 -26.70 11.90
C ILE A 214 -0.06 -26.32 13.24
N ALA A 215 -0.61 -25.32 13.93
CA ALA A 215 -0.07 -24.84 15.20
C ALA A 215 -0.11 -25.92 16.29
N THR A 216 -1.25 -26.59 16.47
CA THR A 216 -1.42 -27.70 17.43
C THR A 216 -0.55 -28.90 17.09
N MET A 217 -0.39 -29.25 15.80
CA MET A 217 0.54 -30.31 15.37
C MET A 217 1.99 -29.96 15.73
N LEU A 218 2.46 -28.74 15.44
CA LEU A 218 3.82 -28.33 15.73
C LEU A 218 4.10 -28.26 17.25
N GLN A 219 3.18 -27.71 18.02
CA GLN A 219 3.28 -27.60 19.47
C GLN A 219 3.21 -28.97 20.18
N GLY A 220 2.34 -29.88 19.69
CA GLY A 220 2.32 -31.26 20.15
C GLY A 220 3.62 -31.99 19.81
N LEU A 221 4.07 -31.93 18.54
CA LEU A 221 5.30 -32.58 18.07
C LEU A 221 6.55 -32.08 18.83
N GLN A 222 6.60 -30.80 19.20
CA GLN A 222 7.70 -30.25 20.00
C GLN A 222 7.89 -30.98 21.33
N GLN A 223 6.81 -31.43 21.97
CA GLN A 223 6.87 -32.09 23.27
C GLN A 223 6.82 -33.62 23.17
N LEU A 224 5.94 -34.14 22.30
CA LEU A 224 5.79 -35.58 22.04
C LEU A 224 7.06 -36.22 21.44
N CYS A 225 8.02 -35.44 20.94
CA CYS A 225 9.35 -35.95 20.55
C CYS A 225 10.30 -36.24 21.73
N GLY A 226 9.87 -36.05 22.98
CA GLY A 226 10.59 -36.47 24.20
C GLY A 226 11.53 -35.44 24.83
N PHE A 227 11.70 -34.26 24.22
CA PHE A 227 12.79 -33.34 24.57
C PHE A 227 12.77 -32.88 26.03
N ASN A 228 11.63 -32.40 26.54
CA ASN A 228 11.55 -31.87 27.89
C ASN A 228 11.84 -32.95 28.94
N SER A 229 11.31 -34.17 28.79
CA SER A 229 11.62 -35.28 29.72
C SER A 229 13.08 -35.75 29.63
N LEU A 230 13.70 -35.71 28.44
CA LEU A 230 15.15 -35.90 28.33
C LEU A 230 15.90 -34.87 29.17
N MET A 231 15.51 -33.59 29.15
CA MET A 231 16.16 -32.57 29.97
C MET A 231 15.91 -32.80 31.47
N TYR A 232 14.64 -32.99 31.88
CA TYR A 232 14.25 -33.22 33.27
C TYR A 232 14.98 -34.42 33.90
N PHE A 233 15.03 -35.56 33.19
CA PHE A 233 15.62 -36.80 33.69
C PHE A 233 17.06 -37.04 33.19
N SER A 234 17.68 -36.08 32.50
CA SER A 234 19.05 -36.19 31.95
C SER A 234 20.08 -36.70 32.96
N ALA A 235 20.11 -36.12 34.16
CA ALA A 235 21.03 -36.52 35.21
C ALA A 235 20.74 -37.95 35.72
N THR A 236 19.48 -38.39 35.68
CA THR A 236 19.09 -39.77 36.02
C THR A 236 19.58 -40.74 34.95
N ILE A 237 19.39 -40.41 33.66
CA ILE A 237 19.85 -41.21 32.51
C ILE A 237 21.39 -41.34 32.53
N PHE A 238 22.12 -40.25 32.76
CA PHE A 238 23.59 -40.30 32.85
C PHE A 238 24.09 -40.96 34.14
N SER A 239 23.30 -41.01 35.21
CA SER A 239 23.60 -41.81 36.40
C SER A 239 23.41 -43.31 36.16
N MET A 240 22.38 -43.73 35.40
CA MET A 240 22.23 -45.14 34.97
C MET A 240 23.41 -45.60 34.11
N LEU A 241 24.00 -44.68 33.33
CA LEU A 241 25.15 -44.92 32.47
C LEU A 241 26.51 -44.78 33.21
N SER A 242 26.50 -44.70 34.54
CA SER A 242 27.69 -44.68 35.41
C SER A 242 28.68 -43.54 35.13
N PHE A 243 28.21 -42.38 34.65
CA PHE A 243 29.08 -41.19 34.51
C PHE A 243 29.44 -40.61 35.88
N THR A 244 30.72 -40.27 36.07
CA THR A 244 31.28 -39.79 37.36
C THR A 244 30.70 -38.46 37.86
N SER A 245 30.07 -37.67 36.98
CA SER A 245 29.31 -36.48 37.37
C SER A 245 28.12 -36.29 36.41
N PRO A 246 26.95 -36.93 36.69
CA PRO A 246 25.81 -36.89 35.79
C PRO A 246 25.28 -35.46 35.53
N THR A 247 25.37 -34.57 36.53
CA THR A 247 25.02 -33.16 36.41
C THR A 247 25.91 -32.39 35.42
N LEU A 248 27.21 -32.70 35.39
CA LEU A 248 28.15 -32.09 34.44
C LEU A 248 27.91 -32.60 33.01
N THR A 249 27.55 -33.90 32.88
CA THR A 249 27.13 -34.47 31.59
C THR A 249 25.84 -33.79 31.09
N SER A 250 24.83 -33.60 31.94
CA SER A 250 23.61 -32.82 31.60
C SER A 250 23.91 -31.39 31.18
N LEU A 251 24.85 -30.71 31.86
CA LEU A 251 25.25 -29.34 31.50
C LEU A 251 25.81 -29.27 30.07
N SER A 252 26.55 -30.27 29.59
CA SER A 252 27.06 -30.30 28.21
C SER A 252 25.93 -30.39 27.17
N VAL A 253 24.85 -31.10 27.47
CA VAL A 253 23.64 -31.18 26.64
C VAL A 253 22.90 -29.84 26.64
N ALA A 254 22.76 -29.19 27.80
CA ALA A 254 22.15 -27.86 27.92
C ALA A 254 22.94 -26.77 27.17
N ILE A 255 24.27 -26.78 27.25
CA ILE A 255 25.14 -25.88 26.47
C ILE A 255 24.95 -26.11 24.97
N THR A 256 24.81 -27.37 24.53
CA THR A 256 24.53 -27.71 23.14
C THR A 256 23.17 -27.15 22.69
N ASN A 257 22.13 -27.25 23.54
CA ASN A 257 20.81 -26.65 23.28
C ASN A 257 20.91 -25.13 23.05
N PHE A 258 21.61 -24.41 23.95
CA PHE A 258 21.79 -22.97 23.83
C PHE A 258 22.58 -22.58 22.56
N LEU A 259 23.70 -23.25 22.27
CA LEU A 259 24.53 -22.96 21.10
C LEU A 259 23.80 -23.20 19.76
N PHE A 260 23.00 -24.26 19.66
CA PHE A 260 22.22 -24.52 18.44
C PHE A 260 20.95 -23.66 18.34
N THR A 261 20.40 -23.17 19.47
CA THR A 261 19.37 -22.11 19.46
C THR A 261 19.95 -20.78 18.96
N LEU A 262 21.20 -20.45 19.32
CA LEU A 262 21.91 -19.28 18.77
C LEU A 262 22.19 -19.42 17.26
N LEU A 263 22.52 -20.63 16.80
CA LEU A 263 22.66 -20.94 15.38
C LEU A 263 21.32 -20.83 14.64
N ALA A 264 20.20 -21.25 15.25
CA ALA A 264 18.87 -21.07 14.69
C ALA A 264 18.52 -19.58 14.54
N PHE A 265 18.71 -18.78 15.59
CA PHE A 265 18.50 -17.32 15.57
C PHE A 265 19.28 -16.63 14.44
N ALA A 266 20.50 -17.07 14.15
CA ALA A 266 21.33 -16.51 13.07
C ALA A 266 20.91 -16.95 11.65
N LEU A 267 20.14 -18.03 11.49
CA LEU A 267 19.86 -18.67 10.19
C LEU A 267 18.37 -18.80 9.83
N ILE A 268 17.45 -18.59 10.78
CA ILE A 268 16.01 -18.85 10.59
C ILE A 268 15.39 -18.08 9.42
N ASP A 269 15.70 -16.78 9.29
CA ASP A 269 15.22 -15.95 8.18
C ASP A 269 15.98 -16.19 6.86
N ARG A 270 17.18 -16.79 6.90
CA ARG A 270 17.99 -17.09 5.70
C ARG A 270 17.62 -18.41 5.04
N LEU A 271 17.26 -19.43 5.84
CA LEU A 271 16.97 -20.77 5.32
C LEU A 271 15.47 -21.01 5.07
N GLY A 272 14.61 -20.42 5.89
CA GLY A 272 13.16 -20.62 5.87
C GLY A 272 12.69 -21.65 6.91
N ARG A 273 11.54 -21.39 7.52
CA ARG A 273 11.00 -22.14 8.66
C ARG A 273 10.72 -23.60 8.29
N ARG A 274 10.08 -23.84 7.15
CA ARG A 274 9.76 -25.20 6.68
C ARG A 274 11.01 -26.00 6.36
N ARG A 275 12.00 -25.38 5.71
CA ARG A 275 13.26 -26.07 5.37
C ARG A 275 14.02 -26.51 6.62
N ILE A 276 14.10 -25.64 7.63
CA ILE A 276 14.74 -25.96 8.92
C ILE A 276 14.09 -27.18 9.58
N LEU A 277 12.75 -27.24 9.67
CA LEU A 277 12.06 -28.41 10.21
C LEU A 277 12.29 -29.68 9.36
N LEU A 278 12.23 -29.56 8.03
CA LEU A 278 12.44 -30.71 7.13
C LEU A 278 13.87 -31.26 7.14
N TYR A 279 14.88 -30.47 7.55
CA TYR A 279 16.26 -30.92 7.70
C TYR A 279 16.62 -31.37 9.13
N SER A 280 16.01 -30.78 10.17
CA SER A 280 16.30 -31.14 11.58
C SER A 280 15.62 -32.45 12.00
N ILE A 281 14.31 -32.60 11.78
CA ILE A 281 13.55 -33.74 12.30
C ILE A 281 14.08 -35.12 11.80
N PRO A 282 14.60 -35.28 10.56
CA PRO A 282 15.25 -36.52 10.16
C PRO A 282 16.54 -36.82 10.94
N VAL A 283 17.34 -35.79 11.27
CA VAL A 283 18.56 -35.96 12.09
C VAL A 283 18.18 -36.32 13.52
N MET A 284 17.17 -35.66 14.11
CA MET A 284 16.60 -36.07 15.41
C MET A 284 16.15 -37.55 15.39
N SER A 285 15.42 -37.95 14.34
CA SER A 285 14.90 -39.32 14.19
C SER A 285 16.03 -40.34 14.12
N VAL A 286 17.06 -40.10 13.29
CA VAL A 286 18.22 -40.98 13.18
C VAL A 286 19.00 -41.04 14.49
N SER A 287 19.23 -39.91 15.17
CA SER A 287 19.90 -39.88 16.47
C SER A 287 19.15 -40.68 17.54
N LEU A 288 17.82 -40.60 17.58
CA LEU A 288 17.00 -41.41 18.49
C LEU A 288 17.02 -42.91 18.14
N ILE A 289 17.00 -43.27 16.85
CA ILE A 289 17.12 -44.68 16.41
C ILE A 289 18.49 -45.26 16.80
N VAL A 290 19.59 -44.53 16.55
CA VAL A 290 20.93 -45.00 16.94
C VAL A 290 21.07 -45.05 18.47
N CYS A 291 20.49 -44.10 19.20
CA CYS A 291 20.43 -44.15 20.66
C CYS A 291 19.68 -45.40 21.17
N ALA A 292 18.49 -45.66 20.62
CA ALA A 292 17.68 -46.84 20.93
C ALA A 292 18.41 -48.16 20.67
N LEU A 293 19.08 -48.29 19.51
CA LEU A 293 19.89 -49.45 19.16
C LEU A 293 21.11 -49.60 20.08
N THR A 294 21.71 -48.50 20.52
CA THR A 294 22.85 -48.51 21.46
C THR A 294 22.39 -48.96 22.85
N PHE A 295 21.24 -48.49 23.33
CA PHE A 295 20.62 -48.98 24.57
C PHE A 295 20.20 -50.46 24.47
N ALA A 296 19.65 -50.90 23.33
CA ALA A 296 19.32 -52.31 23.10
C ALA A 296 20.56 -53.21 22.95
N SER A 297 21.75 -52.63 22.79
CA SER A 297 23.05 -53.33 22.77
C SER A 297 23.75 -53.32 24.14
N MET A 298 23.07 -52.86 25.20
CA MET A 298 23.62 -52.72 26.54
C MET A 298 22.79 -53.52 27.55
N GLU A 299 23.42 -54.49 28.23
CA GLU A 299 22.81 -55.21 29.34
C GLU A 299 22.72 -54.26 30.55
N LEU A 300 21.58 -53.58 30.69
CA LEU A 300 21.29 -52.71 31.82
C LEU A 300 20.86 -53.53 33.05
N PRO A 301 21.42 -53.27 34.26
CA PRO A 301 20.88 -53.85 35.48
C PRO A 301 19.47 -53.32 35.73
N ALA A 302 18.54 -54.22 36.05
CA ALA A 302 17.13 -53.88 36.21
C ALA A 302 16.89 -52.94 37.41
N PHE A 303 15.93 -52.02 37.27
CA PHE A 303 15.47 -51.12 38.32
C PHE A 303 15.06 -51.93 39.57
N SER A 304 15.89 -51.90 40.60
CA SER A 304 15.70 -52.62 41.85
C SER A 304 16.20 -51.76 43.01
N SER A 305 15.27 -51.39 43.89
CA SER A 305 15.46 -50.36 44.90
C SER A 305 15.95 -50.92 46.24
N GLU A 306 17.13 -51.54 46.25
CA GLU A 306 17.86 -51.82 47.50
C GLU A 306 19.37 -51.53 47.37
N PRO A 307 20.01 -50.93 48.40
CA PRO A 307 21.44 -50.68 48.40
C PRO A 307 22.22 -51.98 48.71
N ARG A 308 22.84 -52.59 47.69
CA ARG A 308 23.74 -53.72 47.91
C ARG A 308 25.01 -53.28 48.64
N SER A 309 25.25 -53.88 49.80
CA SER A 309 26.50 -53.80 50.56
C SER A 309 27.68 -54.44 49.82
N ASP A 310 28.89 -54.07 50.23
CA ASP A 310 30.15 -54.34 49.55
C ASP A 310 30.52 -55.82 49.25
N ALA A 311 31.49 -55.92 48.35
CA ALA A 311 32.47 -57.00 48.22
C ALA A 311 32.01 -58.36 47.66
N GLN A 312 31.95 -58.44 46.33
CA GLN A 312 32.76 -59.45 45.64
C GLN A 312 33.22 -58.97 44.25
N ALA A 313 34.50 -59.13 43.96
CA ALA A 313 35.06 -58.90 42.63
C ALA A 313 35.08 -60.24 41.88
N ASP A 314 34.35 -60.34 40.78
CA ASP A 314 34.50 -61.42 39.80
C ASP A 314 34.57 -60.86 38.38
N ASN A 315 35.24 -61.57 37.48
CA ASN A 315 35.83 -61.02 36.26
C ASN A 315 35.04 -61.45 35.02
N GLY A 316 34.07 -60.63 34.57
CA GLY A 316 33.17 -61.06 33.51
C GLY A 316 32.44 -60.01 32.66
N VAL A 317 32.72 -58.71 32.79
CA VAL A 317 32.05 -57.68 31.97
C VAL A 317 33.08 -56.86 31.17
N THR A 318 32.84 -56.72 29.87
CA THR A 318 33.69 -55.92 28.98
C THR A 318 33.51 -54.43 29.25
N ASN A 319 34.61 -53.73 29.57
CA ASN A 319 34.67 -52.27 29.73
C ASN A 319 34.49 -51.55 28.37
N ASN A 320 33.31 -51.65 27.79
CA ASN A 320 32.91 -50.92 26.58
C ASN A 320 32.55 -49.46 26.92
N SER A 321 33.53 -48.69 27.41
CA SER A 321 33.40 -47.25 27.71
C SER A 321 32.92 -46.41 26.52
N PHE A 322 32.97 -46.97 25.32
CA PHE A 322 32.38 -46.43 24.10
C PHE A 322 30.84 -46.32 24.15
N LEU A 323 30.12 -47.25 24.78
CA LEU A 323 28.64 -47.29 24.73
C LEU A 323 27.97 -46.09 25.45
N PRO A 324 28.33 -45.73 26.70
CA PRO A 324 27.83 -44.51 27.34
C PRO A 324 28.16 -43.23 26.54
N ILE A 325 29.36 -43.16 25.94
CA ILE A 325 29.80 -42.01 25.13
C ILE A 325 29.02 -41.94 23.81
N ALA A 326 28.72 -43.07 23.17
CA ALA A 326 27.90 -43.14 21.98
C ALA A 326 26.45 -42.69 22.26
N ILE A 327 25.88 -43.07 23.41
CA ILE A 327 24.57 -42.59 23.86
C ILE A 327 24.61 -41.07 24.08
N LEU A 328 25.59 -40.56 24.84
CA LEU A 328 25.78 -39.12 25.05
C LEU A 328 25.89 -38.36 23.73
N LEU A 329 26.67 -38.86 22.76
CA LEU A 329 26.79 -38.27 21.43
C LEU A 329 25.44 -38.26 20.69
N CYS A 330 24.68 -39.35 20.72
CA CYS A 330 23.36 -39.40 20.09
C CYS A 330 22.37 -38.41 20.72
N LEU A 331 22.31 -38.33 22.05
CA LEU A 331 21.45 -37.36 22.76
C LEU A 331 21.90 -35.91 22.52
N THR A 332 23.20 -35.68 22.34
CA THR A 332 23.78 -34.37 22.00
C THR A 332 23.41 -33.95 20.57
N VAL A 333 23.50 -34.85 19.58
CA VAL A 333 23.12 -34.55 18.18
C VAL A 333 21.59 -34.40 18.03
N TYR A 334 20.80 -35.20 18.74
CA TYR A 334 19.35 -35.01 18.88
C TYR A 334 19.03 -33.61 19.43
N THR A 335 19.67 -33.23 20.54
CA THR A 335 19.48 -31.92 21.19
C THR A 335 19.87 -30.77 20.28
N ALA A 336 21.03 -30.84 19.64
CA ALA A 336 21.50 -29.86 18.66
C ALA A 336 20.49 -29.67 17.51
N SER A 337 19.91 -30.76 17.01
CA SER A 337 18.97 -30.72 15.90
C SER A 337 17.58 -30.23 16.31
N TYR A 338 17.09 -30.64 17.48
CA TYR A 338 15.89 -30.09 18.10
C TYR A 338 16.00 -28.57 18.28
N ALA A 339 17.09 -28.12 18.93
CA ALA A 339 17.39 -26.71 19.18
C ALA A 339 17.49 -25.89 17.89
N PHE A 340 17.97 -26.49 16.80
CA PHE A 340 18.02 -25.83 15.50
C PHE A 340 16.63 -25.62 14.86
N GLY A 341 15.66 -26.50 15.14
CA GLY A 341 14.34 -26.51 14.49
C GLY A 341 13.15 -26.50 15.45
N LEU A 342 12.73 -27.69 15.92
CA LEU A 342 11.50 -27.86 16.71
C LEU A 342 11.49 -27.10 18.04
N GLY A 343 12.65 -26.72 18.60
CA GLY A 343 12.71 -25.86 19.79
C GLY A 343 12.17 -24.44 19.56
N ASN A 344 12.25 -23.92 18.33
CA ASN A 344 12.01 -22.50 18.03
C ASN A 344 10.81 -22.24 17.12
N VAL A 345 10.67 -23.01 16.03
CA VAL A 345 9.65 -22.73 15.00
C VAL A 345 8.19 -22.79 15.51
N PRO A 346 7.80 -23.73 16.40
CA PRO A 346 6.41 -23.79 16.91
C PRO A 346 5.98 -22.52 17.68
N TRP A 347 6.90 -21.83 18.35
CA TRP A 347 6.60 -20.60 19.08
C TRP A 347 6.30 -19.38 18.17
N GLN A 348 6.52 -19.50 16.85
CA GLN A 348 6.06 -18.52 15.86
C GLN A 348 4.58 -18.71 15.46
N GLN A 349 3.82 -19.54 16.20
CA GLN A 349 2.40 -19.87 15.96
C GLN A 349 1.47 -18.66 15.72
N SER A 350 1.71 -17.51 16.34
CA SER A 350 0.87 -16.32 16.19
C SER A 350 0.94 -15.71 14.78
N GLU A 351 2.00 -16.02 14.00
CA GLU A 351 2.12 -15.68 12.58
C GLU A 351 1.16 -16.50 11.69
N LEU A 352 0.60 -17.62 12.16
CA LEU A 352 -0.34 -18.47 11.40
C LEU A 352 -1.80 -17.98 11.43
N PHE A 353 -2.18 -17.20 12.45
CA PHE A 353 -3.59 -16.87 12.72
C PHE A 353 -3.95 -15.42 12.31
N PRO A 354 -5.11 -15.21 11.65
CA PRO A 354 -5.65 -13.87 11.45
C PRO A 354 -6.10 -13.26 12.79
N LEU A 355 -6.10 -11.92 12.84
CA LEU A 355 -6.27 -11.10 14.05
C LEU A 355 -7.44 -11.56 14.94
N ASN A 356 -8.63 -11.65 14.38
CA ASN A 356 -9.89 -11.93 15.09
C ASN A 356 -9.90 -13.26 15.88
N VAL A 357 -9.07 -14.25 15.52
CA VAL A 357 -8.93 -15.53 16.23
C VAL A 357 -7.51 -15.80 16.75
N ARG A 358 -6.57 -14.83 16.67
CA ARG A 358 -5.14 -15.05 16.95
C ARG A 358 -4.87 -15.49 18.38
N SER A 359 -5.41 -14.77 19.36
CA SER A 359 -5.18 -15.08 20.79
C SER A 359 -5.80 -16.43 21.16
N LEU A 360 -7.03 -16.71 20.73
CA LEU A 360 -7.70 -17.99 20.96
C LEU A 360 -6.97 -19.18 20.30
N GLY A 361 -6.53 -19.02 19.05
CA GLY A 361 -5.77 -20.04 18.34
C GLY A 361 -4.39 -20.30 18.96
N SER A 362 -3.70 -19.24 19.37
CA SER A 362 -2.40 -19.31 20.06
C SER A 362 -2.54 -19.90 21.46
N ALA A 363 -3.62 -19.59 22.20
CA ALA A 363 -3.91 -20.18 23.49
C ALA A 363 -4.17 -21.69 23.39
N LEU A 364 -4.99 -22.14 22.42
CA LEU A 364 -5.25 -23.58 22.20
C LEU A 364 -3.99 -24.35 21.76
N ALA A 365 -3.15 -23.75 20.93
CA ALA A 365 -1.87 -24.35 20.52
C ALA A 365 -0.85 -24.40 21.69
N THR A 366 -0.77 -23.35 22.51
CA THR A 366 0.04 -23.33 23.75
C THR A 366 -0.48 -24.33 24.79
N ALA A 367 -1.79 -24.47 24.96
CA ALA A 367 -2.39 -25.50 25.81
C ALA A 367 -2.06 -26.91 25.30
N THR A 368 -2.01 -27.10 23.98
CA THR A 368 -1.56 -28.37 23.35
C THR A 368 -0.10 -28.67 23.68
N ASN A 369 0.78 -27.65 23.71
CA ASN A 369 2.17 -27.81 24.18
C ASN A 369 2.20 -28.29 25.64
N TRP A 370 1.58 -27.55 26.56
CA TRP A 370 1.63 -27.88 28.00
C TRP A 370 0.96 -29.22 28.34
N ALA A 371 -0.17 -29.56 27.71
CA ALA A 371 -0.78 -30.88 27.87
C ALA A 371 0.12 -32.01 27.35
N SER A 372 0.79 -31.81 26.21
CA SER A 372 1.74 -32.79 25.66
C SER A 372 2.98 -32.92 26.55
N ASN A 373 3.50 -31.82 27.09
CA ASN A 373 4.62 -31.82 28.04
C ASN A 373 4.26 -32.58 29.33
N PHE A 374 3.05 -32.36 29.87
CA PHE A 374 2.54 -33.04 31.06
C PHE A 374 2.42 -34.55 30.84
N ILE A 375 1.85 -34.98 29.71
CA ILE A 375 1.77 -36.40 29.34
C ILE A 375 3.16 -37.03 29.30
N VAL A 376 4.09 -36.44 28.53
CA VAL A 376 5.44 -36.99 28.36
C VAL A 376 6.26 -36.94 29.66
N GLY A 377 6.04 -35.94 30.50
CA GLY A 377 6.62 -35.84 31.85
C GLY A 377 6.18 -36.96 32.77
N LEU A 378 4.88 -37.31 32.76
CA LEU A 378 4.33 -38.42 33.54
C LEU A 378 4.73 -39.80 33.00
N THR A 379 4.74 -39.99 31.67
CA THR A 379 4.96 -41.33 31.09
C THR A 379 6.42 -41.70 30.92
N PHE A 380 7.37 -40.75 30.92
CA PHE A 380 8.77 -41.04 30.57
C PHE A 380 9.42 -42.12 31.45
N LEU A 381 9.39 -41.96 32.79
CA LEU A 381 10.00 -42.95 33.68
C LEU A 381 9.26 -44.31 33.64
N PRO A 382 7.91 -44.38 33.76
CA PRO A 382 7.18 -45.64 33.56
C PRO A 382 7.45 -46.34 32.23
N MET A 383 7.67 -45.58 31.13
CA MET A 383 8.07 -46.16 29.84
C MET A 383 9.50 -46.71 29.88
N MET A 384 10.45 -45.97 30.46
CA MET A 384 11.84 -46.44 30.63
C MET A 384 11.89 -47.75 31.42
N ASP A 385 11.02 -47.93 32.42
CA ASP A 385 10.93 -49.14 33.23
C ASP A 385 10.19 -50.29 32.51
N TRP A 386 9.00 -50.03 31.96
CA TRP A 386 8.12 -51.08 31.40
C TRP A 386 8.48 -51.49 29.97
N LEU A 387 8.96 -50.56 29.15
CA LEU A 387 9.34 -50.82 27.75
C LEU A 387 10.85 -51.03 27.59
N SER A 388 11.65 -50.75 28.62
CA SER A 388 13.10 -50.47 28.56
C SER A 388 13.46 -49.17 27.82
N PRO A 389 14.67 -48.61 28.02
CA PRO A 389 15.12 -47.41 27.31
C PRO A 389 15.15 -47.56 25.79
N GLY A 390 15.54 -48.73 25.27
CA GLY A 390 15.65 -48.96 23.82
C GLY A 390 14.33 -48.77 23.08
N TRP A 391 13.25 -49.36 23.57
CA TRP A 391 11.92 -49.14 22.99
C TRP A 391 11.36 -47.74 23.30
N THR A 392 11.67 -47.17 24.47
CA THR A 392 11.24 -45.80 24.82
C THR A 392 11.79 -44.76 23.85
N PHE A 393 13.10 -44.79 23.54
CA PHE A 393 13.68 -43.92 22.53
C PHE A 393 13.21 -44.26 21.10
N SER A 394 12.85 -45.53 20.83
CA SER A 394 12.23 -45.93 19.55
C SER A 394 10.83 -45.34 19.35
N VAL A 395 10.02 -45.23 20.41
CA VAL A 395 8.70 -44.57 20.36
C VAL A 395 8.85 -43.09 20.03
N TYR A 396 9.77 -42.38 20.70
CA TYR A 396 10.05 -40.97 20.39
C TYR A 396 10.60 -40.78 18.96
N ALA A 397 11.41 -41.73 18.45
CA ALA A 397 11.82 -41.72 17.04
C ALA A 397 10.64 -41.88 16.08
N GLY A 398 9.71 -42.79 16.39
CA GLY A 398 8.47 -42.97 15.63
C GLY A 398 7.62 -41.68 15.57
N VAL A 399 7.48 -40.99 16.70
CA VAL A 399 6.81 -39.67 16.75
C VAL A 399 7.53 -38.64 15.88
N CYS A 400 8.87 -38.58 15.91
CA CYS A 400 9.64 -37.68 15.04
C CYS A 400 9.39 -37.98 13.55
N VAL A 401 9.37 -39.24 13.14
CA VAL A 401 9.12 -39.65 11.74
C VAL A 401 7.71 -39.29 11.29
N VAL A 402 6.68 -39.59 12.10
CA VAL A 402 5.29 -39.20 11.81
C VAL A 402 5.14 -37.68 11.75
N GLY A 403 5.78 -36.96 12.66
CA GLY A 403 5.84 -35.50 12.68
C GLY A 403 6.50 -34.90 11.44
N TRP A 404 7.59 -35.50 10.95
CA TRP A 404 8.23 -35.08 9.70
C TRP A 404 7.32 -35.25 8.49
N PHE A 405 6.59 -36.36 8.39
CA PHE A 405 5.56 -36.52 7.35
C PHE A 405 4.44 -35.49 7.46
N GLY A 406 4.01 -35.13 8.68
CA GLY A 406 3.07 -34.05 8.93
C GLY A 406 3.57 -32.69 8.43
N VAL A 407 4.78 -32.28 8.85
CA VAL A 407 5.43 -31.05 8.37
C VAL A 407 5.63 -31.06 6.85
N TRP A 408 6.02 -32.20 6.27
CA TRP A 408 6.16 -32.34 4.83
C TRP A 408 4.83 -32.16 4.08
N ALA A 409 3.74 -32.74 4.59
CA ALA A 409 2.44 -32.72 3.94
C ALA A 409 1.68 -31.39 4.12
N ILE A 410 1.60 -30.85 5.34
CA ILE A 410 0.68 -29.73 5.66
C ILE A 410 1.33 -28.40 6.03
N TYR A 411 2.61 -28.35 6.42
CA TYR A 411 3.23 -27.07 6.80
C TYR A 411 3.64 -26.27 5.55
N PRO A 412 3.11 -25.05 5.31
CA PRO A 412 3.59 -24.17 4.23
C PRO A 412 5.01 -23.68 4.50
N GLU A 413 5.68 -23.11 3.50
CA GLU A 413 6.83 -22.23 3.77
C GLU A 413 6.29 -20.82 4.01
N MET A 414 6.74 -20.21 5.10
CA MET A 414 6.19 -18.96 5.67
C MET A 414 7.19 -17.81 5.58
N SER A 415 8.47 -18.12 5.34
CA SER A 415 9.55 -17.15 5.45
C SER A 415 9.50 -16.08 4.36
N GLY A 416 9.29 -14.83 4.76
CA GLY A 416 9.23 -13.67 3.87
C GLY A 416 7.84 -13.32 3.33
N LEU A 417 6.77 -13.98 3.81
CA LEU A 417 5.38 -13.61 3.52
C LEU A 417 4.86 -12.57 4.54
N SER A 418 3.90 -11.75 4.12
CA SER A 418 3.09 -10.92 5.01
C SER A 418 2.02 -11.77 5.74
N LEU A 419 1.45 -11.23 6.83
CA LEU A 419 0.34 -11.88 7.55
C LEU A 419 -0.91 -12.06 6.66
N GLU A 420 -1.10 -11.18 5.67
CA GLU A 420 -2.20 -11.25 4.70
C GLU A 420 -1.94 -12.32 3.62
N GLU A 421 -0.70 -12.43 3.14
CA GLU A 421 -0.30 -13.48 2.20
C GLU A 421 -0.41 -14.88 2.84
N VAL A 422 -0.07 -14.99 4.13
CA VAL A 422 -0.31 -16.19 4.95
C VAL A 422 -1.81 -16.53 5.03
N LYS A 423 -2.67 -15.54 5.32
CA LYS A 423 -4.13 -15.69 5.33
C LYS A 423 -4.64 -16.20 3.98
N GLY A 424 -4.16 -15.63 2.87
CA GLY A 424 -4.49 -16.05 1.50
C GLY A 424 -4.02 -17.48 1.16
N LEU A 425 -2.81 -17.86 1.60
CA LEU A 425 -2.26 -19.21 1.40
C LEU A 425 -3.06 -20.27 2.17
N LEU A 426 -3.41 -20.00 3.44
CA LEU A 426 -4.16 -20.93 4.27
C LEU A 426 -5.64 -21.03 3.87
N ALA A 427 -6.24 -19.94 3.36
CA ALA A 427 -7.62 -19.95 2.84
C ALA A 427 -7.79 -20.88 1.63
N ASN A 428 -6.88 -20.82 0.66
CA ASN A 428 -6.96 -21.63 -0.56
C ASN A 428 -6.52 -23.09 -0.37
N GLY A 429 -5.77 -23.39 0.69
CA GLY A 429 -5.39 -24.76 1.07
C GLY A 429 -4.05 -25.21 0.50
N PRO A 430 -3.58 -26.42 0.88
CA PRO A 430 -2.22 -26.86 0.56
C PRO A 430 -2.03 -26.99 -0.96
N PRO A 431 -1.14 -26.18 -1.59
CA PRO A 431 -0.91 -26.26 -3.03
C PRO A 431 -0.15 -27.54 -3.36
N SER A 432 -0.87 -28.58 -3.80
CA SER A 432 -0.33 -29.87 -4.24
C SER A 432 0.39 -29.75 -5.59
N ARG A 433 1.50 -29.00 -5.58
CA ARG A 433 2.12 -28.28 -6.70
C ARG A 433 1.19 -27.25 -7.34
N ILE A 434 1.66 -26.01 -7.44
CA ILE A 434 1.19 -25.07 -8.45
C ILE A 434 1.65 -25.61 -9.82
N LYS A 435 0.82 -26.45 -10.45
CA LYS A 435 0.61 -26.32 -11.89
C LYS A 435 -0.17 -25.01 -12.07
N PRO A 436 0.21 -24.11 -12.99
CA PRO A 436 -0.62 -22.94 -13.27
C PRO A 436 -2.00 -23.40 -13.74
N ALA A 437 -3.06 -22.73 -13.28
CA ALA A 437 -4.41 -22.98 -13.78
C ALA A 437 -4.48 -22.55 -15.25
N ASP A 438 -4.79 -23.48 -16.15
CA ASP A 438 -4.76 -23.27 -17.60
C ASP A 438 -6.05 -22.58 -18.10
N ASN A 439 -6.29 -21.37 -17.59
CA ASN A 439 -7.38 -20.51 -18.03
C ASN A 439 -6.89 -19.55 -19.13
N ARG A 440 -6.81 -20.06 -20.36
CA ARG A 440 -6.89 -19.24 -21.58
C ARG A 440 -7.97 -19.81 -22.50
N PRO A 441 -8.73 -18.96 -23.23
CA PRO A 441 -9.58 -19.42 -24.31
C PRO A 441 -8.75 -20.14 -25.37
N THR A 442 -9.24 -21.28 -25.85
CA THR A 442 -8.57 -22.05 -26.92
C THR A 442 -8.70 -21.34 -28.27
N ILE A 443 -7.63 -20.70 -28.72
CA ILE A 443 -7.47 -20.27 -30.12
C ILE A 443 -6.51 -21.25 -30.80
N SER A 444 -6.99 -21.96 -31.82
CA SER A 444 -6.21 -22.93 -32.59
C SER A 444 -5.17 -22.25 -33.48
N GLY A 445 -3.87 -22.55 -33.31
CA GLY A 445 -2.82 -21.75 -33.95
C GLY A 445 -1.45 -22.42 -34.18
N SER A 446 -1.43 -23.57 -34.86
CA SER A 446 -0.23 -24.23 -35.43
C SER A 446 0.86 -24.76 -34.47
N SER A 447 1.33 -25.99 -34.74
CA SER A 447 2.46 -26.59 -34.02
C SER A 447 3.80 -26.10 -34.54
N LYS A 448 4.68 -25.60 -33.65
CA LYS A 448 6.13 -25.51 -33.87
C LYS A 448 6.91 -25.61 -32.55
N ARG A 449 7.32 -26.84 -32.19
CA ARG A 449 8.31 -27.07 -31.13
C ARG A 449 9.61 -26.31 -31.43
N LYS A 450 9.97 -25.36 -30.58
CA LYS A 450 11.36 -24.90 -30.40
C LYS A 450 11.69 -24.82 -28.90
N SER A 451 12.92 -25.17 -28.56
CA SER A 451 13.43 -25.28 -27.19
C SER A 451 13.75 -23.90 -26.58
N PHE A 452 12.70 -23.09 -26.33
CA PHE A 452 12.85 -21.82 -25.61
C PHE A 452 13.07 -22.06 -24.10
N THR A 453 14.33 -22.39 -23.81
CA THR A 453 15.08 -22.36 -22.55
C THR A 453 14.33 -21.93 -21.28
N ALA A 454 14.50 -22.72 -20.21
CA ALA A 454 14.06 -22.35 -18.85
C ALA A 454 14.69 -21.03 -18.32
N ALA A 455 15.77 -20.55 -18.96
CA ALA A 455 16.32 -19.22 -18.72
C ALA A 455 15.36 -18.09 -19.15
N SER A 456 14.57 -18.28 -20.21
CA SER A 456 13.56 -17.32 -20.65
C SER A 456 12.47 -17.13 -19.60
N ASN A 457 11.94 -18.23 -19.04
CA ASN A 457 10.97 -18.17 -17.94
C ASN A 457 11.57 -17.50 -16.69
N ARG A 458 12.85 -17.75 -16.36
CA ARG A 458 13.51 -17.05 -15.24
C ARG A 458 13.64 -15.54 -15.47
N ALA A 459 14.01 -15.12 -16.68
CA ALA A 459 14.07 -13.70 -17.03
C ALA A 459 12.68 -13.05 -16.98
N GLN A 460 11.65 -13.71 -17.51
CA GLN A 460 10.26 -13.24 -17.45
C GLN A 460 9.74 -13.11 -16.00
N ILE A 461 10.05 -14.08 -15.12
CA ILE A 461 9.70 -14.00 -13.70
C ILE A 461 10.41 -12.82 -13.02
N ILE A 462 11.71 -12.61 -13.29
CA ILE A 462 12.45 -11.44 -12.75
C ILE A 462 11.87 -10.12 -13.26
N GLN A 463 11.50 -10.04 -14.54
CA GLN A 463 10.86 -8.86 -15.13
C GLN A 463 9.47 -8.60 -14.54
N TYR A 464 8.69 -9.65 -14.27
CA TYR A 464 7.38 -9.52 -13.62
C TYR A 464 7.48 -9.09 -12.16
N ILE A 465 8.44 -9.64 -11.40
CA ILE A 465 8.73 -9.18 -10.03
C ILE A 465 9.16 -7.70 -10.03
N ALA A 466 10.06 -7.31 -10.94
CA ALA A 466 10.50 -5.92 -11.06
C ALA A 466 9.40 -4.98 -11.58
N TYR A 467 8.46 -5.48 -12.38
CA TYR A 467 7.25 -4.76 -12.77
C TYR A 467 6.35 -4.44 -11.56
N LEU A 468 6.10 -5.42 -10.68
CA LEU A 468 5.24 -5.30 -9.49
C LEU A 468 5.77 -4.38 -8.37
N LEU A 469 6.98 -3.83 -8.49
CA LEU A 469 7.53 -2.89 -7.49
C LEU A 469 6.79 -1.54 -7.51
N PRO A 470 6.55 -0.85 -6.38
CA PRO A 470 5.73 0.36 -6.37
C PRO A 470 6.43 1.58 -6.99
N SER A 471 7.76 1.70 -6.92
CA SER A 471 8.51 2.84 -7.48
C SER A 471 9.61 2.41 -8.48
N ASP A 472 10.10 3.35 -9.29
CA ASP A 472 11.32 3.14 -10.09
C ASP A 472 12.59 3.11 -9.23
N VAL A 473 12.57 3.73 -8.05
CA VAL A 473 13.68 3.67 -7.08
C VAL A 473 13.88 2.23 -6.61
N ASP A 474 12.79 1.48 -6.37
CA ASP A 474 12.85 0.06 -6.01
C ASP A 474 13.40 -0.79 -7.16
N VAL A 475 13.06 -0.46 -8.42
CA VAL A 475 13.62 -1.13 -9.60
C VAL A 475 15.14 -0.91 -9.66
N VAL A 476 15.60 0.32 -9.42
CA VAL A 476 17.04 0.66 -9.35
C VAL A 476 17.73 -0.07 -8.18
N ASN A 477 17.10 -0.14 -7.01
CA ASN A 477 17.61 -0.88 -5.85
C ASN A 477 17.73 -2.38 -6.18
N LEU A 478 16.69 -3.02 -6.72
CA LEU A 478 16.69 -4.43 -7.11
C LEU A 478 17.75 -4.75 -8.17
N VAL A 479 17.90 -3.85 -9.15
CA VAL A 479 18.97 -3.93 -10.17
C VAL A 479 20.35 -3.85 -9.52
N SER A 480 20.53 -2.98 -8.53
CA SER A 480 21.81 -2.75 -7.83
C SER A 480 22.22 -3.92 -6.94
N CYS A 481 21.26 -4.72 -6.44
CA CYS A 481 21.56 -5.91 -5.64
C CYS A 481 22.39 -6.98 -6.38
N CYS A 482 22.27 -7.11 -7.72
CA CYS A 482 23.03 -8.10 -8.47
C CYS A 482 23.09 -7.83 -9.98
N ALA A 483 24.29 -7.96 -10.57
CA ALA A 483 24.50 -7.88 -12.02
C ALA A 483 23.68 -8.90 -12.86
N HIS A 484 23.15 -9.97 -12.27
CA HIS A 484 22.19 -10.87 -12.94
C HIS A 484 20.79 -10.24 -13.04
N LEU A 485 20.33 -9.56 -11.99
CA LEU A 485 19.05 -8.84 -12.00
C LEU A 485 19.12 -7.66 -12.96
N ALA A 486 20.22 -6.88 -12.91
CA ALA A 486 20.52 -5.83 -13.88
C ALA A 486 20.42 -6.33 -15.34
N ARG A 487 21.06 -7.46 -15.68
CA ARG A 487 21.01 -8.05 -17.03
C ARG A 487 19.64 -8.61 -17.43
N ALA A 488 18.73 -8.89 -16.49
CA ALA A 488 17.37 -9.33 -16.78
C ALA A 488 16.38 -8.17 -16.95
N ILE A 489 16.57 -7.07 -16.21
CA ILE A 489 15.62 -5.95 -16.09
C ILE A 489 15.97 -4.80 -17.05
N LEU A 490 17.23 -4.37 -17.09
CA LEU A 490 17.68 -3.18 -17.83
C LEU A 490 17.63 -3.22 -19.38
N PRO A 491 17.67 -4.38 -20.07
CA PRO A 491 17.66 -4.38 -21.54
C PRO A 491 16.41 -3.75 -22.15
N ALA A 492 16.57 -3.12 -23.32
CA ALA A 492 15.47 -2.52 -24.09
C ALA A 492 14.34 -3.51 -24.45
N HIS A 493 14.66 -4.78 -24.64
CA HIS A 493 13.68 -5.84 -24.93
C HIS A 493 13.00 -6.42 -23.67
N SER A 494 13.28 -5.87 -22.49
CA SER A 494 12.65 -6.27 -21.22
C SER A 494 11.18 -5.85 -21.17
N SER A 495 10.31 -6.75 -20.76
CA SER A 495 8.85 -6.53 -20.73
C SER A 495 8.42 -5.41 -19.76
N ILE A 496 9.19 -5.19 -18.68
CA ILE A 496 8.93 -4.18 -17.65
C ILE A 496 8.68 -2.79 -18.24
N TRP A 497 9.51 -2.33 -19.20
CA TRP A 497 9.43 -0.97 -19.73
C TRP A 497 8.15 -0.75 -20.53
N ARG A 498 7.75 -1.76 -21.32
CA ARG A 498 6.50 -1.71 -22.09
C ARG A 498 5.26 -1.82 -21.18
N GLN A 499 5.33 -2.57 -20.09
CA GLN A 499 4.25 -2.65 -19.11
C GLN A 499 4.12 -1.36 -18.28
N ARG A 500 5.21 -0.84 -17.71
CA ARG A 500 5.19 0.45 -16.97
C ARG A 500 4.80 1.62 -17.85
N PHE A 501 5.25 1.65 -19.11
CA PHE A 501 4.81 2.68 -20.07
C PHE A 501 3.30 2.56 -20.34
N LYS A 502 2.77 1.34 -20.56
CA LYS A 502 1.32 1.09 -20.66
C LYS A 502 0.54 1.59 -19.44
N ASP A 503 1.07 1.30 -18.27
CA ASP A 503 0.34 1.50 -17.02
C ASP A 503 0.38 2.96 -16.54
N LEU A 504 1.32 3.78 -17.02
CA LEU A 504 1.33 5.25 -16.83
C LEU A 504 0.76 6.04 -18.02
N TYR A 505 1.11 5.69 -19.26
CA TYR A 505 0.87 6.52 -20.46
C TYR A 505 -0.01 5.86 -21.54
N GLY A 506 -0.41 4.58 -21.38
CA GLY A 506 -0.98 3.79 -22.48
C GLY A 506 0.10 3.27 -23.44
N THR A 507 -0.25 2.74 -24.61
CA THR A 507 0.79 2.30 -25.57
C THR A 507 0.34 2.47 -27.02
N PRO A 508 0.89 3.46 -27.76
CA PRO A 508 0.58 3.58 -29.18
C PRO A 508 1.05 2.33 -29.94
N GLN A 509 0.31 1.98 -30.99
CA GLN A 509 0.64 0.83 -31.82
C GLN A 509 1.92 1.12 -32.64
N GLY A 510 2.68 0.07 -32.96
CA GLY A 510 3.88 0.16 -33.80
C GLY A 510 5.21 0.46 -33.09
N ARG A 511 5.24 1.21 -31.97
CA ARG A 511 6.52 1.58 -31.31
C ARG A 511 7.29 0.36 -30.75
N SER A 512 8.62 0.39 -30.91
CA SER A 512 9.54 -0.65 -30.40
C SER A 512 9.77 -0.53 -28.90
N SER A 513 10.15 -1.64 -28.25
CA SER A 513 10.46 -1.62 -26.81
C SER A 513 11.71 -0.79 -26.46
N SER A 514 12.59 -0.53 -27.44
CA SER A 514 13.74 0.38 -27.33
C SER A 514 13.32 1.85 -27.21
N GLU A 515 12.45 2.32 -28.12
CA GLU A 515 11.91 3.68 -28.08
C GLU A 515 11.11 3.88 -26.79
N LEU A 516 10.15 2.98 -26.53
CA LEU A 516 9.32 3.03 -25.32
C LEU A 516 10.14 2.99 -24.02
N LYS A 517 11.30 2.32 -23.98
CA LYS A 517 12.20 2.39 -22.82
C LYS A 517 12.85 3.76 -22.68
N VAL A 518 13.44 4.29 -23.75
CA VAL A 518 14.13 5.60 -23.71
C VAL A 518 13.13 6.69 -23.33
N GLU A 519 11.95 6.65 -23.94
CA GLU A 519 10.84 7.56 -23.68
C GLU A 519 10.29 7.41 -22.26
N TYR A 520 10.12 6.18 -21.75
CA TYR A 520 9.79 5.94 -20.35
C TYR A 520 10.81 6.59 -19.41
N GLN A 521 12.10 6.41 -19.66
CA GLN A 521 13.17 6.96 -18.81
C GLN A 521 13.22 8.50 -18.87
N ILE A 522 12.98 9.11 -20.04
CA ILE A 522 12.89 10.57 -20.16
C ILE A 522 11.66 11.09 -19.39
N ARG A 523 10.47 10.54 -19.67
CA ARG A 523 9.22 10.96 -19.00
C ARG A 523 9.29 10.73 -17.48
N SER A 524 9.79 9.59 -17.00
CA SER A 524 9.88 9.34 -15.55
C SER A 524 10.91 10.21 -14.85
N ILE A 525 12.09 10.45 -15.43
CA ILE A 525 13.09 11.35 -14.84
C ILE A 525 12.57 12.79 -14.80
N VAL A 526 12.07 13.31 -15.92
CA VAL A 526 11.59 14.70 -16.01
C VAL A 526 10.37 14.92 -15.11
N LEU A 527 9.27 14.17 -15.34
CA LEU A 527 8.01 14.36 -14.60
C LEU A 527 8.10 14.04 -13.09
N SER A 528 9.20 13.44 -12.60
CA SER A 528 9.41 13.21 -11.16
C SER A 528 9.91 14.43 -10.38
N GLN A 529 10.45 15.44 -11.07
CA GLN A 529 10.94 16.66 -10.43
C GLN A 529 9.79 17.66 -10.24
N LYS A 530 9.89 18.58 -9.28
CA LYS A 530 8.91 19.68 -9.16
C LYS A 530 9.18 20.76 -10.21
N ILE A 531 8.18 21.06 -11.03
CA ILE A 531 8.26 22.10 -12.07
C ILE A 531 8.47 23.47 -11.41
N ASN A 532 9.64 24.07 -11.63
CA ASN A 532 10.02 25.38 -11.13
C ASN A 532 10.74 26.19 -12.22
N PHE A 533 10.16 27.31 -12.64
CA PHE A 533 10.66 28.15 -13.74
C PHE A 533 11.46 29.35 -13.20
N GLN A 534 12.72 29.14 -12.79
CA GLN A 534 13.59 30.23 -12.35
C GLN A 534 14.19 31.01 -13.54
N TYR A 535 14.34 32.33 -13.42
CA TYR A 535 14.97 33.15 -14.47
C TYR A 535 16.40 32.67 -14.79
N GLY A 536 16.77 32.66 -16.06
CA GLY A 536 18.07 32.17 -16.55
C GLY A 536 18.17 30.66 -16.82
N GLN A 537 17.36 29.78 -16.20
CA GLN A 537 17.44 28.31 -16.36
C GLN A 537 16.82 27.78 -17.69
N LYS A 538 17.07 28.45 -18.82
CA LYS A 538 16.38 28.20 -20.09
C LYS A 538 16.52 26.75 -20.61
N ALA A 539 17.68 26.10 -20.41
CA ALA A 539 17.91 24.73 -20.89
C ALA A 539 17.08 23.67 -20.16
N GLU A 540 16.99 23.75 -18.83
CA GLU A 540 16.17 22.84 -18.00
C GLU A 540 14.68 23.04 -18.30
N GLN A 541 14.27 24.29 -18.53
CA GLN A 541 12.90 24.64 -18.92
C GLN A 541 12.52 24.08 -20.29
N THR A 542 13.42 24.12 -21.28
CA THR A 542 13.16 23.51 -22.59
C THR A 542 12.85 22.03 -22.45
N LEU A 543 13.68 21.23 -21.78
CA LEU A 543 13.45 19.79 -21.64
C LEU A 543 12.09 19.45 -21.01
N TRP A 544 11.68 20.20 -19.99
CA TRP A 544 10.35 20.10 -19.38
C TRP A 544 9.22 20.37 -20.36
N LEU A 545 9.34 21.47 -21.12
CA LEU A 545 8.32 21.88 -22.09
C LEU A 545 8.27 20.96 -23.30
N GLU A 546 9.38 20.37 -23.72
CA GLU A 546 9.42 19.38 -24.81
C GLU A 546 8.71 18.08 -24.39
N VAL A 547 8.95 17.59 -23.17
CA VAL A 547 8.24 16.42 -22.64
C VAL A 547 6.73 16.70 -22.51
N LEU A 548 6.33 17.89 -22.04
CA LEU A 548 4.91 18.26 -21.98
C LEU A 548 4.29 18.43 -23.38
N ARG A 549 5.00 19.03 -24.34
CA ARG A 549 4.60 19.13 -25.76
C ARG A 549 4.37 17.75 -26.35
N ASP A 550 5.30 16.83 -26.17
CA ASP A 550 5.26 15.52 -26.83
C ASP A 550 4.14 14.62 -26.25
N ILE A 551 3.85 14.74 -24.94
CA ILE A 551 2.71 14.06 -24.31
C ILE A 551 1.38 14.71 -24.76
N LEU A 552 1.32 16.04 -24.90
CA LEU A 552 0.15 16.74 -25.43
C LEU A 552 -0.13 16.35 -26.90
N LEU A 553 0.91 16.34 -27.75
CA LEU A 553 0.78 15.92 -29.14
C LEU A 553 0.31 14.46 -29.27
N GLU A 554 0.88 13.55 -28.48
CA GLU A 554 0.43 12.15 -28.44
C GLU A 554 -1.04 12.04 -28.00
N ALA A 555 -1.50 12.84 -27.04
CA ALA A 555 -2.91 12.89 -26.65
C ALA A 555 -3.81 13.42 -27.77
N LEU A 556 -3.43 14.53 -28.42
CA LEU A 556 -4.19 15.15 -29.51
C LEU A 556 -4.28 14.24 -30.75
N GLU A 557 -3.20 13.54 -31.10
CA GLU A 557 -3.20 12.55 -32.20
C GLU A 557 -4.06 11.32 -31.88
N LEU A 558 -4.10 10.88 -30.62
CA LEU A 558 -4.81 9.67 -30.22
C LEU A 558 -6.32 9.88 -29.97
N MET A 559 -6.79 11.07 -29.55
CA MET A 559 -8.21 11.28 -29.21
C MET A 559 -9.23 10.71 -30.24
N PRO A 560 -9.05 10.87 -31.57
CA PRO A 560 -9.98 10.31 -32.56
C PRO A 560 -9.92 8.78 -32.76
N THR A 561 -9.07 8.06 -32.02
CA THR A 561 -8.78 6.63 -32.26
C THR A 561 -8.61 5.76 -31.00
N ASP A 562 -8.13 6.33 -29.89
CA ASP A 562 -7.97 5.71 -28.58
C ASP A 562 -8.19 6.78 -27.49
N GLU A 563 -9.47 7.14 -27.30
CA GLU A 563 -9.96 8.07 -26.28
C GLU A 563 -9.43 7.73 -24.87
N TYR A 564 -9.38 6.44 -24.53
CA TYR A 564 -8.91 5.97 -23.22
C TYR A 564 -7.43 6.28 -22.99
N THR A 565 -6.56 6.01 -23.97
CA THR A 565 -5.15 6.40 -23.87
C THR A 565 -4.99 7.93 -23.87
N ALA A 566 -5.73 8.66 -24.70
CA ALA A 566 -5.64 10.12 -24.74
C ALA A 566 -6.08 10.78 -23.41
N SER A 567 -7.22 10.37 -22.84
CA SER A 567 -7.69 10.84 -21.54
C SER A 567 -6.69 10.54 -20.43
N LYS A 568 -5.99 9.39 -20.51
CA LYS A 568 -4.95 9.00 -19.55
C LYS A 568 -3.67 9.86 -19.64
N LEU A 569 -3.29 10.26 -20.85
CA LEU A 569 -2.18 11.21 -21.05
C LEU A 569 -2.53 12.60 -20.49
N LEU A 570 -3.76 13.07 -20.70
CA LEU A 570 -4.27 14.33 -20.13
C LEU A 570 -4.39 14.28 -18.59
N GLU A 571 -4.83 13.16 -18.03
CA GLU A 571 -4.82 12.90 -16.58
C GLU A 571 -3.40 13.05 -16.01
N ARG A 572 -2.41 12.40 -16.64
CA ARG A 572 -1.02 12.43 -16.21
C ARG A 572 -0.39 13.82 -16.30
N ILE A 573 -0.82 14.64 -17.27
CA ILE A 573 -0.47 16.06 -17.33
C ILE A 573 -1.08 16.81 -16.14
N ARG A 574 -2.37 16.60 -15.84
CA ARG A 574 -3.05 17.27 -14.70
C ARG A 574 -2.39 16.94 -13.36
N GLU A 575 -2.06 15.67 -13.12
CA GLU A 575 -1.28 15.22 -11.94
C GLU A 575 0.06 15.97 -11.82
N THR A 576 0.79 16.13 -12.93
CA THR A 576 2.09 16.81 -12.96
C THR A 576 1.97 18.32 -12.71
N LEU A 577 0.87 18.93 -13.17
CA LEU A 577 0.67 20.39 -13.11
C LEU A 577 -0.01 20.90 -11.84
N HIS A 578 -0.73 20.05 -11.09
CA HIS A 578 -1.52 20.44 -9.91
C HIS A 578 -0.74 21.29 -8.89
N ASP A 579 0.47 20.85 -8.53
CA ASP A 579 1.35 21.51 -7.54
C ASP A 579 2.35 22.50 -8.19
N SER A 580 2.16 22.85 -9.48
CA SER A 580 3.17 23.58 -10.26
C SER A 580 2.99 25.10 -10.24
N VAL A 581 4.11 25.82 -10.29
CA VAL A 581 4.10 27.28 -10.52
C VAL A 581 3.95 27.63 -12.01
N PHE A 582 3.91 26.62 -12.91
CA PHE A 582 3.94 26.82 -14.36
C PHE A 582 2.75 27.63 -14.87
N LEU A 583 1.53 27.22 -14.53
CA LEU A 583 0.29 27.86 -14.96
C LEU A 583 0.09 29.26 -14.34
N ASN A 584 0.79 29.52 -13.22
CA ASN A 584 0.72 30.74 -12.42
C ASN A 584 1.99 31.63 -12.62
N ARG A 585 2.74 31.44 -13.72
CA ARG A 585 3.94 32.24 -14.02
C ARG A 585 3.52 33.50 -14.80
N PRO A 586 3.79 34.72 -14.30
CA PRO A 586 3.50 35.94 -15.03
C PRO A 586 4.36 36.06 -16.29
N LEU A 587 3.79 36.70 -17.31
CA LEU A 587 4.47 37.08 -18.54
C LEU A 587 5.35 38.33 -18.34
N SER A 588 6.07 38.71 -19.39
CA SER A 588 7.02 39.82 -19.39
C SER A 588 6.39 41.13 -18.90
N GLY A 589 7.10 41.89 -18.05
CA GLY A 589 6.84 43.32 -17.83
C GLY A 589 6.08 43.73 -16.55
N TYR A 590 5.17 42.91 -16.00
CA TYR A 590 4.33 43.36 -14.87
C TYR A 590 5.01 43.20 -13.49
N GLY A 591 5.85 44.18 -13.15
CA GLY A 591 6.42 44.36 -11.81
C GLY A 591 7.86 43.85 -11.59
N ASP A 592 8.37 42.96 -12.44
CA ASP A 592 9.80 42.61 -12.47
C ASP A 592 10.44 42.95 -13.83
N PRO A 593 11.19 44.08 -13.95
CA PRO A 593 11.87 44.46 -15.18
C PRO A 593 13.11 43.60 -15.51
N LYS A 594 13.40 42.55 -14.73
CA LYS A 594 14.43 41.53 -15.03
C LYS A 594 13.84 40.24 -15.62
N ALA A 595 12.53 40.19 -15.83
CA ALA A 595 11.87 39.03 -16.40
C ALA A 595 12.30 38.80 -17.86
N ASP A 596 13.10 37.76 -18.06
CA ASP A 596 13.40 37.19 -19.38
C ASP A 596 12.11 36.82 -20.11
N ALA A 597 11.98 37.27 -21.37
CA ALA A 597 10.82 36.96 -22.21
C ALA A 597 10.61 35.44 -22.37
N PRO A 598 9.36 34.96 -22.41
CA PRO A 598 9.05 33.54 -22.53
C PRO A 598 9.53 32.97 -23.87
N SER A 599 9.83 31.67 -23.90
CA SER A 599 10.10 30.98 -25.16
C SER A 599 8.80 30.72 -25.93
N GLU A 600 8.88 30.66 -27.25
CA GLU A 600 7.72 30.32 -28.10
C GLU A 600 7.07 28.98 -27.67
N LEU A 601 7.91 28.00 -27.33
CA LEU A 601 7.51 26.72 -26.77
C LEU A 601 6.76 26.85 -25.42
N PHE A 602 7.19 27.76 -24.53
CA PHE A 602 6.47 28.03 -23.27
C PHE A 602 5.05 28.53 -23.56
N CYS A 603 4.91 29.53 -24.46
CA CYS A 603 3.61 30.09 -24.79
C CYS A 603 2.72 29.07 -25.52
N ALA A 604 3.26 28.29 -26.45
CA ALA A 604 2.51 27.27 -27.17
C ALA A 604 1.96 26.16 -26.25
N VAL A 605 2.78 25.64 -25.32
CA VAL A 605 2.33 24.64 -24.34
C VAL A 605 1.25 25.21 -23.42
N GLN A 606 1.44 26.43 -22.91
CA GLN A 606 0.42 27.13 -22.09
C GLN A 606 -0.90 27.30 -22.83
N LEU A 607 -0.86 27.71 -24.09
CA LEU A 607 -2.05 27.88 -24.92
C LEU A 607 -2.75 26.53 -25.17
N CYS A 608 -2.02 25.50 -25.61
CA CYS A 608 -2.58 24.17 -25.86
C CYS A 608 -3.22 23.54 -24.61
N LEU A 609 -2.73 23.88 -23.41
CA LEU A 609 -3.31 23.43 -22.14
C LEU A 609 -4.63 24.12 -21.77
N THR A 610 -5.04 25.23 -22.40
CA THR A 610 -6.14 26.09 -21.91
C THR A 610 -7.45 25.34 -21.62
N TYR A 611 -7.77 24.30 -22.39
CA TYR A 611 -8.93 23.42 -22.15
C TYR A 611 -8.88 22.68 -20.80
N LEU A 612 -7.67 22.32 -20.33
CA LEU A 612 -7.41 21.73 -19.02
C LEU A 612 -7.45 22.78 -17.90
N VAL A 613 -6.90 23.97 -18.15
CA VAL A 613 -6.78 25.05 -17.15
C VAL A 613 -8.13 25.74 -16.88
N LEU A 614 -9.06 25.72 -17.84
CA LEU A 614 -10.43 26.24 -17.67
C LEU A 614 -11.35 25.31 -16.87
N ASP A 615 -10.97 24.06 -16.62
CA ASP A 615 -11.75 23.15 -15.79
C ASP A 615 -11.67 23.61 -14.31
N PRO A 616 -12.78 24.00 -13.64
CA PRO A 616 -12.73 24.52 -12.26
C PRO A 616 -12.29 23.50 -11.19
N SER A 617 -12.09 22.23 -11.57
CA SER A 617 -11.42 21.25 -10.70
C SER A 617 -9.89 21.42 -10.65
N MET A 618 -9.31 22.22 -11.55
CA MET A 618 -7.88 22.52 -11.57
C MET A 618 -7.57 23.72 -10.65
N ALA A 619 -6.73 23.50 -9.64
CA ALA A 619 -6.36 24.54 -8.67
C ALA A 619 -5.35 25.56 -9.24
N VAL A 620 -5.85 26.62 -9.89
CA VAL A 620 -5.02 27.62 -10.59
C VAL A 620 -5.20 29.02 -9.96
N ASN A 621 -4.09 29.62 -9.51
CA ASN A 621 -4.06 30.86 -8.74
C ASN A 621 -3.99 32.09 -9.67
N CYS A 622 -5.14 32.52 -10.17
CA CYS A 622 -5.24 33.60 -11.16
C CYS A 622 -4.99 35.00 -10.57
N ARG A 623 -3.83 35.62 -10.87
CA ARG A 623 -3.43 36.93 -10.34
C ARG A 623 -3.60 38.03 -11.38
N ARG A 624 -3.74 39.28 -10.92
CA ARG A 624 -3.86 40.44 -11.80
C ARG A 624 -2.61 40.66 -12.67
N ASN A 625 -1.45 40.29 -12.15
CA ASN A 625 -0.14 40.52 -12.80
C ASN A 625 0.19 39.47 -13.88
N ASP A 626 -0.69 38.50 -14.13
CA ASP A 626 -0.44 37.43 -15.09
C ASP A 626 -0.71 37.85 -16.55
N TYR A 627 -1.30 39.03 -16.76
CA TYR A 627 -1.52 39.64 -18.08
C TYR A 627 -1.40 41.17 -18.06
N ASP A 628 -0.94 41.74 -19.18
CA ASP A 628 -1.06 43.18 -19.45
C ASP A 628 -2.40 43.46 -20.15
N ILE A 629 -3.22 44.33 -19.56
CA ILE A 629 -4.51 44.75 -20.12
C ILE A 629 -4.32 45.56 -21.42
N GLY A 630 -3.18 46.26 -21.55
CA GLY A 630 -2.79 46.99 -22.76
C GLY A 630 -2.56 46.04 -23.94
N ALA A 631 -1.87 44.91 -23.72
CA ALA A 631 -1.72 43.84 -24.71
C ALA A 631 -3.07 43.20 -25.08
N VAL A 632 -3.93 42.89 -24.09
CA VAL A 632 -5.26 42.28 -24.28
C VAL A 632 -6.16 43.14 -25.18
N TYR A 633 -6.38 44.40 -24.79
CA TYR A 633 -7.23 45.34 -25.54
C TYR A 633 -6.51 46.06 -26.70
N SER A 634 -5.25 45.69 -26.98
CA SER A 634 -4.42 46.30 -28.03
C SER A 634 -4.36 47.84 -27.90
N PHE A 635 -4.13 48.35 -26.69
CA PHE A 635 -4.22 49.77 -26.35
C PHE A 635 -3.32 50.64 -27.24
N GLN A 636 -3.90 51.67 -27.85
CA GLN A 636 -3.28 52.56 -28.84
C GLN A 636 -2.68 51.85 -30.09
N ALA A 637 -2.88 50.54 -30.25
CA ALA A 637 -2.47 49.82 -31.45
C ALA A 637 -3.45 50.06 -32.61
N ASP A 638 -2.84 50.30 -33.78
CA ASP A 638 -3.45 50.40 -35.10
C ASP A 638 -4.41 49.24 -35.38
N VAL A 639 -5.68 49.58 -35.63
CA VAL A 639 -6.77 48.61 -35.81
C VAL A 639 -6.63 47.83 -37.11
N SER A 640 -6.11 48.47 -38.17
CA SER A 640 -5.96 47.91 -39.52
C SER A 640 -4.99 46.73 -39.61
N LYS A 641 -4.19 46.51 -38.56
CA LYS A 641 -3.26 45.38 -38.48
C LYS A 641 -3.98 44.15 -37.92
N PRO A 642 -3.90 42.97 -38.59
CA PRO A 642 -4.48 41.73 -38.09
C PRO A 642 -3.83 41.32 -36.76
N LEU A 643 -4.60 40.71 -35.87
CA LEU A 643 -4.11 40.06 -34.65
C LEU A 643 -3.26 38.83 -34.98
N VAL A 644 -3.59 38.15 -36.08
CA VAL A 644 -3.05 36.84 -36.45
C VAL A 644 -2.27 36.95 -37.75
N ASN A 645 -0.94 36.90 -37.66
CA ASN A 645 -0.06 36.81 -38.83
C ASN A 645 0.26 35.35 -39.14
N ILE A 646 -0.01 34.91 -40.38
CA ILE A 646 0.22 33.54 -40.87
C ILE A 646 1.72 33.17 -40.91
N GLU A 647 2.62 34.13 -41.13
CA GLU A 647 4.06 33.83 -41.14
C GLU A 647 4.62 33.59 -39.73
N LYS A 648 4.12 34.33 -38.74
CA LYS A 648 4.57 34.26 -37.36
C LYS A 648 3.49 34.72 -36.38
N LEU A 649 2.97 33.78 -35.60
CA LEU A 649 1.96 34.05 -34.60
C LEU A 649 2.52 34.71 -33.33
N ASP A 650 1.83 35.74 -32.82
CA ASP A 650 2.14 36.37 -31.53
C ASP A 650 1.53 35.59 -30.37
N LEU A 651 2.23 34.54 -29.95
CA LEU A 651 1.77 33.68 -28.84
C LEU A 651 1.78 34.38 -27.48
N GLU A 652 2.59 35.43 -27.27
CA GLU A 652 2.63 36.16 -26.00
C GLU A 652 1.37 37.01 -25.84
N LYS A 653 0.95 37.72 -26.90
CA LYS A 653 -0.30 38.46 -26.92
C LYS A 653 -1.54 37.56 -26.78
N ILE A 654 -1.59 36.41 -27.45
CA ILE A 654 -2.70 35.46 -27.29
C ILE A 654 -2.72 34.88 -25.87
N LEU A 655 -1.56 34.64 -25.25
CA LEU A 655 -1.48 34.14 -23.89
C LEU A 655 -1.86 35.20 -22.84
N HIS A 656 -1.63 36.50 -23.11
CA HIS A 656 -2.23 37.58 -22.30
C HIS A 656 -3.77 37.53 -22.35
N ILE A 657 -4.38 37.38 -23.53
CA ILE A 657 -5.85 37.25 -23.69
C ILE A 657 -6.37 36.01 -22.95
N ARG A 658 -5.66 34.87 -23.05
CA ARG A 658 -5.99 33.64 -22.33
C ARG A 658 -5.91 33.83 -20.81
N ASN A 659 -4.90 34.52 -20.29
CA ASN A 659 -4.73 34.76 -18.85
C ASN A 659 -5.78 35.75 -18.29
N PHE A 660 -6.19 36.74 -19.08
CA PHE A 660 -7.33 37.60 -18.77
C PHE A 660 -8.61 36.77 -18.56
N TRP A 661 -8.95 35.91 -19.53
CA TRP A 661 -10.13 35.04 -19.42
C TRP A 661 -10.03 34.05 -18.25
N LEU A 662 -8.85 33.48 -18.03
CA LEU A 662 -8.62 32.57 -16.91
C LEU A 662 -8.97 33.23 -15.56
N ARG A 663 -8.54 34.48 -15.35
CA ARG A 663 -8.87 35.23 -14.13
C ARG A 663 -10.37 35.50 -14.02
N HIS A 664 -11.00 36.08 -15.04
CA HIS A 664 -12.39 36.52 -14.94
C HIS A 664 -13.41 35.36 -14.94
N LEU A 665 -13.05 34.17 -15.43
CA LEU A 665 -13.90 32.98 -15.38
C LEU A 665 -13.71 32.13 -14.11
N LEU A 666 -12.52 32.13 -13.49
CA LEU A 666 -12.18 31.21 -12.39
C LEU A 666 -11.94 31.87 -11.03
N ASN A 667 -11.73 33.19 -10.95
CA ASN A 667 -11.50 33.86 -9.68
C ASN A 667 -12.81 34.23 -8.98
N LEU A 668 -12.99 33.76 -7.73
CA LEU A 668 -14.16 34.06 -6.89
C LEU A 668 -14.38 35.57 -6.67
N ASP A 669 -13.30 36.37 -6.62
CA ASP A 669 -13.40 37.82 -6.41
C ASP A 669 -13.88 38.59 -7.66
N GLU A 670 -13.93 37.95 -8.84
CA GLU A 670 -14.32 38.57 -10.12
C GLU A 670 -15.81 38.33 -10.38
N ALA A 671 -16.67 39.16 -9.78
CA ALA A 671 -18.13 39.02 -9.81
C ALA A 671 -18.81 39.12 -11.20
N THR A 672 -18.04 39.31 -12.28
CA THR A 672 -18.52 39.68 -13.62
C THR A 672 -18.90 38.49 -14.50
N PHE A 673 -17.98 37.53 -14.69
CA PHE A 673 -18.21 36.31 -15.47
C PHE A 673 -18.17 35.02 -14.62
N TYR A 674 -17.57 35.03 -13.42
CA TYR A 674 -17.41 33.85 -12.59
C TYR A 674 -18.73 33.16 -12.21
N SER A 675 -19.74 33.95 -11.83
CA SER A 675 -21.09 33.50 -11.46
C SER A 675 -21.78 32.77 -12.62
N SER A 676 -21.86 33.43 -13.77
CA SER A 676 -22.37 32.88 -15.03
C SER A 676 -21.61 31.59 -15.39
N TYR A 677 -20.28 31.64 -15.48
CA TYR A 677 -19.45 30.50 -15.91
C TYR A 677 -19.55 29.29 -14.98
N THR A 678 -19.56 29.49 -13.66
CA THR A 678 -19.65 28.38 -12.69
C THR A 678 -21.03 27.74 -12.62
N SER A 679 -22.08 28.40 -13.13
CA SER A 679 -23.41 27.81 -13.29
C SER A 679 -23.48 26.82 -14.47
N LEU A 680 -22.70 27.04 -15.54
CA LEU A 680 -22.86 26.35 -16.81
C LEU A 680 -22.66 24.82 -16.72
N CYS A 681 -23.61 24.05 -17.24
CA CYS A 681 -23.48 22.60 -17.36
C CYS A 681 -22.45 22.17 -18.43
N GLN A 682 -22.28 22.97 -19.47
CA GLN A 682 -21.46 22.72 -20.67
C GLN A 682 -20.11 23.46 -20.65
N ARG A 683 -19.44 23.49 -19.50
CA ARG A 683 -18.04 23.92 -19.39
C ARG A 683 -17.06 22.98 -20.12
N PRO A 684 -15.86 23.47 -20.50
CA PRO A 684 -14.69 22.62 -20.72
C PRO A 684 -14.52 21.66 -19.54
N LYS A 685 -14.31 20.37 -19.85
CA LYS A 685 -14.12 19.31 -18.84
C LYS A 685 -12.98 18.42 -19.28
N ALA A 686 -12.00 18.23 -18.39
CA ALA A 686 -10.75 17.52 -18.67
C ALA A 686 -10.89 16.06 -19.14
N THR A 687 -12.10 15.48 -19.03
CA THR A 687 -12.41 14.08 -19.32
C THR A 687 -13.52 13.89 -20.36
N ARG A 688 -13.98 14.95 -21.05
CA ARG A 688 -15.05 14.83 -22.06
C ARG A 688 -14.44 14.68 -23.46
N PRO A 689 -14.80 13.64 -24.24
CA PRO A 689 -14.26 13.46 -25.58
C PRO A 689 -14.70 14.59 -26.51
N LEU A 690 -13.82 14.97 -27.45
CA LEU A 690 -14.25 15.66 -28.65
C LEU A 690 -15.05 14.68 -29.50
N ALA A 691 -16.36 14.92 -29.62
CA ALA A 691 -17.16 14.25 -30.62
C ALA A 691 -16.67 14.62 -32.04
N ASP A 692 -16.84 13.67 -32.97
CA ASP A 692 -16.46 13.69 -34.38
C ASP A 692 -15.97 15.04 -34.97
N SER A 693 -14.67 15.13 -35.26
CA SER A 693 -14.24 15.24 -36.67
C SER A 693 -12.75 15.07 -36.89
N LYS A 694 -12.41 14.64 -38.11
CA LYS A 694 -11.12 14.94 -38.74
C LYS A 694 -11.13 16.38 -39.25
N PHE A 695 -10.46 17.30 -38.57
CA PHE A 695 -10.12 18.65 -39.07
C PHE A 695 -11.31 19.55 -39.50
N CYS A 696 -12.56 19.20 -39.18
CA CYS A 696 -13.69 20.09 -39.41
C CYS A 696 -13.81 21.11 -38.28
N LEU A 697 -14.47 22.24 -38.57
CA LEU A 697 -14.86 23.19 -37.55
C LEU A 697 -16.08 22.62 -36.81
N ALA A 698 -16.05 22.62 -35.47
CA ALA A 698 -17.16 22.14 -34.66
C ALA A 698 -18.43 22.98 -34.88
N THR A 699 -19.61 22.35 -34.76
CA THR A 699 -20.89 22.97 -35.12
C THR A 699 -21.54 23.77 -34.00
N GLN A 700 -21.10 23.63 -32.75
CA GLN A 700 -21.63 24.35 -31.60
C GLN A 700 -20.48 24.88 -30.74
N TRP A 701 -20.58 26.15 -30.36
CA TRP A 701 -19.61 26.82 -29.48
C TRP A 701 -20.35 27.64 -28.42
N LEU A 702 -19.76 27.74 -27.24
CA LEU A 702 -20.24 28.57 -26.15
C LEU A 702 -19.07 29.41 -25.63
N GLY A 703 -19.31 30.66 -25.26
CA GLY A 703 -18.22 31.56 -24.89
C GLY A 703 -18.65 32.93 -24.40
N TYR A 704 -17.66 33.81 -24.29
CA TYR A 704 -17.84 35.19 -23.85
C TYR A 704 -16.95 36.13 -24.68
N TYR A 705 -17.42 37.37 -24.80
CA TYR A 705 -16.63 38.51 -25.25
C TYR A 705 -16.58 39.56 -24.13
N SER A 706 -15.57 40.42 -24.16
CA SER A 706 -15.47 41.54 -23.23
C SER A 706 -15.24 42.84 -23.99
N CYS A 707 -15.81 43.91 -23.49
CA CYS A 707 -16.04 45.20 -24.13
C CYS A 707 -15.77 46.30 -23.12
N ILE A 708 -15.41 47.50 -23.57
CA ILE A 708 -15.29 48.67 -22.68
C ILE A 708 -15.80 49.88 -23.47
N HIS A 709 -16.97 50.39 -23.08
CA HIS A 709 -17.59 51.55 -23.71
C HIS A 709 -17.80 52.69 -22.69
N PRO A 710 -17.49 53.96 -23.00
CA PRO A 710 -16.60 54.38 -24.09
C PRO A 710 -15.18 53.83 -23.86
N TYR A 711 -14.41 53.71 -24.94
CA TYR A 711 -13.03 53.23 -24.88
C TYR A 711 -12.13 54.21 -24.09
N PRO A 712 -11.31 53.78 -23.12
CA PRO A 712 -10.61 54.72 -22.24
C PRO A 712 -9.46 55.48 -22.91
N ASP A 713 -9.29 56.77 -22.59
CA ASP A 713 -8.19 57.62 -23.11
C ASP A 713 -6.81 57.23 -22.56
N SER A 714 -6.76 56.50 -21.45
CA SER A 714 -5.53 56.21 -20.70
C SER A 714 -5.48 54.78 -20.17
N LEU A 715 -4.28 54.19 -20.19
CA LEU A 715 -4.03 52.83 -19.69
C LEU A 715 -4.47 52.65 -18.23
N SER A 716 -4.29 53.66 -17.37
CA SER A 716 -4.74 53.60 -15.97
C SER A 716 -6.26 53.51 -15.80
N ARG A 717 -7.06 54.08 -16.72
CA ARG A 717 -8.52 53.90 -16.75
C ARG A 717 -8.89 52.50 -17.25
N LEU A 718 -8.13 51.97 -18.21
CA LEU A 718 -8.27 50.60 -18.73
C LEU A 718 -7.90 49.53 -17.68
N GLU A 719 -6.89 49.79 -16.86
CA GLU A 719 -6.53 48.92 -15.71
C GLU A 719 -7.60 48.92 -14.60
N HIS A 720 -8.44 49.95 -14.54
CA HIS A 720 -9.55 50.02 -13.59
C HIS A 720 -10.84 49.39 -14.16
N ARG A 721 -11.27 49.81 -15.37
CA ARG A 721 -12.42 49.25 -16.10
C ARG A 721 -11.94 48.11 -17.01
N GLN A 722 -11.70 46.92 -16.46
CA GLN A 722 -11.12 45.79 -17.22
C GLN A 722 -12.14 44.97 -18.04
N THR A 723 -13.45 45.13 -17.81
CA THR A 723 -14.50 44.30 -18.43
C THR A 723 -15.75 45.12 -18.78
N CYS A 724 -16.73 44.50 -19.46
CA CYS A 724 -18.03 45.11 -19.78
C CYS A 724 -18.84 45.58 -18.56
N ALA A 725 -18.50 45.14 -17.34
CA ALA A 725 -19.26 45.44 -16.13
C ALA A 725 -19.07 46.90 -15.71
N ASP A 726 -19.81 47.80 -16.37
CA ASP A 726 -19.82 49.21 -16.00
C ASP A 726 -20.60 49.39 -14.70
N LEU A 727 -19.85 49.69 -13.64
CA LEU A 727 -20.15 49.52 -12.21
C LEU A 727 -21.39 50.24 -11.67
N GLU A 728 -22.13 50.96 -12.53
CA GLU A 728 -23.24 51.83 -12.16
C GLU A 728 -24.57 51.47 -12.86
N THR A 729 -24.58 50.59 -13.88
CA THR A 729 -25.80 50.31 -14.68
C THR A 729 -26.01 48.87 -15.13
N HIS A 730 -24.96 48.13 -15.51
CA HIS A 730 -25.09 46.81 -16.14
C HIS A 730 -24.53 45.69 -15.24
N TRP A 731 -25.17 45.48 -14.08
CA TRP A 731 -24.77 44.48 -13.08
C TRP A 731 -25.58 43.15 -13.02
N PRO A 732 -26.68 42.87 -13.76
CA PRO A 732 -27.09 41.48 -13.95
C PRO A 732 -25.99 40.72 -14.72
N GLN A 733 -25.94 39.41 -14.53
CA GLN A 733 -24.81 38.57 -14.95
C GLN A 733 -24.60 38.62 -16.46
N VAL A 734 -23.34 38.57 -16.92
CA VAL A 734 -23.07 38.49 -18.36
C VAL A 734 -23.36 37.07 -18.84
N ASP A 735 -24.36 36.93 -19.71
CA ASP A 735 -24.77 35.64 -20.28
C ASP A 735 -23.77 35.15 -21.35
N PRO A 736 -23.67 33.82 -21.54
CA PRO A 736 -22.77 33.26 -22.53
C PRO A 736 -23.37 33.37 -23.95
N MET A 737 -22.51 33.72 -24.91
CA MET A 737 -22.83 33.73 -26.33
C MET A 737 -22.78 32.30 -26.89
N SER A 738 -23.88 31.83 -27.49
CA SER A 738 -23.94 30.53 -28.16
C SER A 738 -23.87 30.69 -29.68
N LEU A 739 -22.89 30.06 -30.32
CA LEU A 739 -22.72 30.07 -31.77
C LEU A 739 -23.03 28.68 -32.35
N ARG A 740 -24.00 28.59 -33.26
CA ARG A 740 -24.34 27.37 -34.01
C ARG A 740 -23.96 27.56 -35.48
N ILE A 741 -22.97 26.82 -35.96
CA ILE A 741 -22.34 27.03 -37.28
C ILE A 741 -22.30 25.75 -38.14
N LYS A 742 -22.38 25.95 -39.46
CA LYS A 742 -22.44 24.94 -40.51
C LYS A 742 -21.41 25.30 -41.59
N LEU A 743 -20.52 24.36 -41.93
CA LEU A 743 -19.58 24.53 -43.03
C LEU A 743 -20.32 24.75 -44.35
N ASP A 744 -19.87 25.72 -45.12
CA ASP A 744 -20.47 26.10 -46.40
C ASP A 744 -19.34 26.42 -47.39
N PRO A 745 -19.30 25.82 -48.59
CA PRO A 745 -18.19 26.02 -49.52
C PRO A 745 -18.24 27.37 -50.26
N ASP A 746 -19.32 28.14 -50.17
CA ASP A 746 -19.47 29.39 -50.92
C ASP A 746 -18.56 30.51 -50.36
N PRO A 747 -17.61 31.06 -51.16
CA PRO A 747 -16.79 32.19 -50.75
C PRO A 747 -17.56 33.51 -50.58
N SER A 748 -18.83 33.60 -50.99
CA SER A 748 -19.69 34.77 -50.69
C SER A 748 -19.82 35.00 -49.18
N ASN A 749 -19.70 33.94 -48.36
CA ASN A 749 -19.71 34.02 -46.90
C ASN A 749 -18.53 34.85 -46.33
N TRP A 750 -17.54 35.26 -47.14
CA TRP A 750 -16.64 36.38 -46.79
C TRP A 750 -16.56 37.41 -47.94
N PRO A 751 -17.43 38.44 -47.94
CA PRO A 751 -17.41 39.54 -48.90
C PRO A 751 -16.05 40.23 -48.95
N THR A 752 -15.66 40.76 -50.11
CA THR A 752 -14.44 41.59 -50.24
C THR A 752 -14.53 42.91 -49.47
N LEU A 753 -15.75 43.33 -49.09
CA LEU A 753 -15.98 44.46 -48.19
C LEU A 753 -15.35 44.23 -46.81
N PHE A 754 -15.45 43.00 -46.27
CA PHE A 754 -14.89 42.67 -44.96
C PHE A 754 -13.35 42.58 -44.96
N ASP A 755 -12.72 42.35 -46.12
CA ASP A 755 -11.26 42.36 -46.25
C ASP A 755 -10.63 43.74 -45.95
N SER A 756 -11.42 44.83 -45.93
CA SER A 756 -10.96 46.18 -45.58
C SER A 756 -10.56 46.33 -44.10
N ILE A 757 -11.15 45.53 -43.21
CA ILE A 757 -10.94 45.55 -41.76
C ILE A 757 -10.29 44.25 -41.28
N MET A 758 -10.72 43.10 -41.83
CA MET A 758 -10.20 41.77 -41.54
C MET A 758 -9.81 41.05 -42.83
N PRO A 759 -8.68 41.43 -43.47
CA PRO A 759 -8.23 40.80 -44.70
C PRO A 759 -7.97 39.30 -44.54
N ILE A 760 -8.37 38.52 -45.53
CA ILE A 760 -7.83 37.17 -45.77
C ILE A 760 -6.32 37.31 -46.08
N LEU A 761 -5.49 36.57 -45.35
CA LEU A 761 -4.02 36.71 -45.43
C LEU A 761 -3.36 35.59 -46.25
N GLY A 762 -4.01 34.42 -46.34
CA GLY A 762 -3.62 33.34 -47.24
C GLY A 762 -4.26 33.48 -48.62
N SER A 763 -4.40 32.35 -49.33
CA SER A 763 -5.23 32.30 -50.53
C SER A 763 -6.69 32.07 -50.14
N ARG A 764 -7.63 32.80 -50.78
CA ARG A 764 -9.08 32.52 -50.75
C ARG A 764 -9.43 31.06 -51.14
N THR A 765 -8.53 30.34 -51.81
CA THR A 765 -8.66 28.90 -52.16
C THR A 765 -8.30 27.93 -51.03
N HIS A 766 -7.76 28.40 -49.90
CA HIS A 766 -7.44 27.59 -48.72
C HIS A 766 -8.33 27.92 -47.52
N CYS A 767 -9.22 28.91 -47.66
CA CYS A 767 -10.25 29.25 -46.69
C CYS A 767 -11.35 28.19 -46.71
N SER A 768 -11.73 27.69 -45.52
CA SER A 768 -12.96 26.91 -45.32
C SER A 768 -14.02 27.85 -44.75
N TYR A 769 -15.01 28.22 -45.56
CA TYR A 769 -16.07 29.15 -45.18
C TYR A 769 -17.17 28.45 -44.36
N PHE A 770 -17.96 29.24 -43.63
CA PHE A 770 -19.09 28.78 -42.84
C PHE A 770 -20.14 29.88 -42.65
N ARG A 771 -21.36 29.45 -42.33
CA ARG A 771 -22.47 30.29 -41.88
C ARG A 771 -23.07 29.75 -40.60
N GLY A 772 -23.89 30.53 -39.91
CA GLY A 772 -24.57 30.10 -38.72
C GLY A 772 -25.39 31.20 -38.06
N ILE A 773 -25.66 30.99 -36.79
CA ILE A 773 -26.38 31.92 -35.92
C ILE A 773 -25.70 32.08 -34.57
N GLU A 774 -25.89 33.25 -33.99
CA GLU A 774 -25.69 33.54 -32.58
C GLU A 774 -27.05 33.54 -31.88
N THR A 775 -27.08 33.06 -30.64
CA THR A 775 -28.22 33.21 -29.73
C THR A 775 -27.71 33.45 -28.32
N GLN A 776 -28.18 34.52 -27.68
CA GLN A 776 -27.94 34.80 -26.27
C GLN A 776 -28.76 33.86 -25.37
N HIS A 777 -28.44 33.81 -24.07
CA HIS A 777 -28.85 32.70 -23.21
C HIS A 777 -29.27 33.13 -21.79
N GLY A 778 -30.26 34.03 -21.67
CA GLY A 778 -30.77 34.46 -20.35
C GLY A 778 -31.89 35.51 -20.28
N SER A 779 -32.36 36.08 -21.40
CA SER A 779 -33.43 37.09 -21.38
C SER A 779 -34.81 36.50 -21.09
N ASP A 780 -35.41 36.89 -19.96
CA ASP A 780 -36.82 36.61 -19.58
C ASP A 780 -37.84 37.49 -20.36
N ASP A 781 -37.39 38.36 -21.27
CA ASP A 781 -38.23 39.19 -22.15
C ASP A 781 -38.45 38.51 -23.53
N ASP A 782 -39.67 38.68 -24.07
CA ASP A 782 -40.33 37.88 -25.12
C ASP A 782 -39.81 38.08 -26.58
N ASP A 783 -38.50 38.26 -26.79
CA ASP A 783 -37.91 38.43 -28.15
C ASP A 783 -36.61 37.59 -28.32
N ASP A 784 -36.68 36.49 -29.08
CA ASP A 784 -35.65 35.45 -29.21
C ASP A 784 -34.53 35.86 -30.19
N SER A 785 -33.77 36.91 -29.79
CA SER A 785 -32.87 37.68 -30.65
C SER A 785 -31.72 36.85 -31.24
N THR A 786 -31.97 36.28 -32.42
CA THR A 786 -31.06 35.40 -33.16
C THR A 786 -30.32 36.19 -34.24
N TYR A 787 -29.02 36.41 -34.08
CA TYR A 787 -28.19 37.16 -35.04
C TYR A 787 -27.47 36.24 -36.04
N LEU A 788 -27.18 36.76 -37.24
CA LEU A 788 -26.54 35.97 -38.29
C LEU A 788 -25.02 35.95 -38.16
N VAL A 789 -24.43 34.78 -38.45
CA VAL A 789 -22.98 34.56 -38.42
C VAL A 789 -22.48 34.13 -39.80
N ARG A 790 -21.43 34.79 -40.30
CA ARG A 790 -20.70 34.43 -41.53
C ARG A 790 -19.21 34.43 -41.24
N GLY A 791 -18.43 33.52 -41.81
CA GLY A 791 -17.01 33.45 -41.50
C GLY A 791 -16.19 32.50 -42.36
N PHE A 792 -14.89 32.46 -42.05
CA PHE A 792 -13.95 31.51 -42.63
C PHE A 792 -12.87 31.08 -41.63
N THR A 793 -12.24 29.94 -41.93
CA THR A 793 -11.00 29.52 -41.28
C THR A 793 -9.91 29.29 -42.32
N GLU A 794 -8.69 29.70 -42.03
CA GLU A 794 -7.51 29.42 -42.87
C GLU A 794 -6.40 28.75 -42.04
N PRO A 795 -5.71 27.71 -42.59
CA PRO A 795 -4.66 27.00 -41.88
C PRO A 795 -3.38 27.84 -41.81
N ILE A 796 -2.76 27.88 -40.63
CA ILE A 796 -1.42 28.46 -40.45
C ILE A 796 -0.41 27.36 -40.78
N PRO A 797 0.45 27.51 -41.81
CA PRO A 797 1.32 26.43 -42.30
C PRO A 797 2.57 26.22 -41.44
N THR A 798 2.90 27.19 -40.58
CA THR A 798 4.02 27.18 -39.65
C THR A 798 3.62 26.52 -38.32
N SER A 799 4.43 25.56 -37.87
CA SER A 799 4.23 24.90 -36.57
C SER A 799 4.75 25.78 -35.43
N HIS A 800 3.86 26.36 -34.63
CA HIS A 800 4.24 27.25 -33.53
C HIS A 800 4.52 26.49 -32.23
N GLY A 801 5.68 26.75 -31.63
CA GLY A 801 6.22 26.00 -30.49
C GLY A 801 6.33 24.48 -30.72
N GLY A 802 6.40 24.03 -31.97
CA GLY A 802 6.40 22.62 -32.34
C GLY A 802 5.01 21.96 -32.41
N PHE A 803 3.92 22.69 -32.14
CA PHE A 803 2.57 22.20 -32.40
C PHE A 803 2.15 22.50 -33.86
N PRO A 804 1.57 21.53 -34.59
CA PRO A 804 0.96 21.76 -35.90
C PRO A 804 -0.50 22.27 -35.75
N ASN A 805 -1.23 22.35 -36.86
CA ASN A 805 -2.70 22.52 -36.90
C ASN A 805 -3.27 23.80 -36.29
N TRP A 806 -2.46 24.84 -36.08
CA TRP A 806 -2.94 26.19 -35.80
C TRP A 806 -3.80 26.70 -36.97
N ARG A 807 -4.94 27.34 -36.68
CA ARG A 807 -5.81 27.95 -37.71
C ARG A 807 -6.21 29.35 -37.28
N ARG A 808 -6.19 30.29 -38.22
CA ARG A 808 -6.87 31.57 -38.06
C ARG A 808 -8.37 31.35 -38.28
N ILE A 809 -9.19 32.01 -37.49
CA ILE A 809 -10.64 32.09 -37.68
C ILE A 809 -11.04 33.57 -37.71
N CYS A 810 -11.85 33.93 -38.70
CA CYS A 810 -12.51 35.21 -38.75
C CYS A 810 -14.01 34.97 -38.96
N PHE A 811 -14.85 35.70 -38.23
CA PHE A 811 -16.30 35.72 -38.45
C PHE A 811 -16.87 37.11 -38.18
N ALA A 812 -18.01 37.40 -38.78
CA ALA A 812 -18.84 38.55 -38.48
C ALA A 812 -20.15 38.04 -37.87
N ILE A 813 -20.56 38.65 -36.76
CA ILE A 813 -21.93 38.57 -36.23
C ILE A 813 -22.58 39.91 -36.56
N TYR A 814 -23.79 39.91 -37.11
CA TYR A 814 -24.42 41.16 -37.56
C TYR A 814 -25.95 41.12 -37.45
N ASP A 815 -26.51 42.33 -37.38
CA ASP A 815 -27.91 42.62 -37.67
C ASP A 815 -27.98 43.48 -38.93
N ALA A 816 -28.87 43.12 -39.87
CA ALA A 816 -28.94 43.70 -41.21
C ALA A 816 -30.29 44.39 -41.42
N ASP A 817 -30.29 45.50 -42.15
CA ASP A 817 -31.55 46.18 -42.50
C ASP A 817 -32.37 45.27 -43.42
N ARG A 818 -33.52 44.81 -42.91
CA ARG A 818 -34.43 43.90 -43.62
C ARG A 818 -35.08 44.54 -44.86
N GLU A 819 -35.07 45.86 -45.01
CA GLU A 819 -35.50 46.54 -46.25
C GLU A 819 -34.45 46.47 -47.36
N GLN A 820 -33.17 46.25 -47.02
CA GLN A 820 -32.04 46.27 -47.95
C GLN A 820 -31.45 44.87 -48.21
N LEU A 821 -31.27 44.08 -47.15
CA LEU A 821 -30.84 42.69 -47.17
C LEU A 821 -32.01 41.79 -46.73
N PRO A 822 -32.94 41.43 -47.64
CA PRO A 822 -34.13 40.66 -47.30
C PRO A 822 -33.77 39.26 -46.79
N LEU A 823 -34.21 38.96 -45.57
CA LEU A 823 -34.10 37.64 -44.93
C LEU A 823 -35.41 36.85 -45.08
N MET A 824 -35.34 35.53 -44.87
CA MET A 824 -36.49 34.61 -45.01
C MET A 824 -37.66 34.96 -44.05
N PRO A 825 -38.91 34.57 -44.39
CA PRO A 825 -40.11 35.27 -43.92
C PRO A 825 -40.51 35.01 -42.46
N ASN A 826 -41.38 35.91 -41.96
CA ASN A 826 -41.95 35.94 -40.60
C ASN A 826 -42.50 34.59 -40.10
N ASP A 827 -42.48 34.43 -38.78
CA ASP A 827 -42.54 33.15 -38.06
C ASP A 827 -43.82 32.30 -38.12
N ASP A 828 -44.93 32.81 -38.69
CA ASP A 828 -46.28 32.26 -38.46
C ASP A 828 -46.58 30.88 -39.09
N GLU A 829 -45.86 30.41 -40.13
CA GLU A 829 -46.30 29.24 -40.92
C GLU A 829 -45.30 28.05 -41.08
N THR A 830 -44.05 28.10 -40.58
CA THR A 830 -43.08 27.00 -40.80
C THR A 830 -42.83 26.13 -39.56
N SER A 831 -42.95 24.81 -39.74
CA SER A 831 -42.74 23.84 -38.66
C SER A 831 -41.25 23.71 -38.29
N GLY A 832 -40.95 23.47 -37.00
CA GLY A 832 -39.61 23.53 -36.41
C GLY A 832 -38.56 22.49 -36.87
N LYS A 833 -38.72 21.90 -38.06
CA LYS A 833 -37.66 21.16 -38.77
C LYS A 833 -37.26 21.79 -40.10
N GLU A 834 -38.09 22.65 -40.68
CA GLU A 834 -37.79 23.31 -41.97
C GLU A 834 -36.98 24.59 -41.76
N LYS A 835 -37.11 25.26 -40.60
CA LYS A 835 -36.29 26.43 -40.23
C LYS A 835 -34.77 26.16 -40.26
N GLU A 836 -34.29 24.92 -40.08
CA GLU A 836 -32.85 24.61 -40.07
C GLU A 836 -32.18 24.60 -41.46
N GLU A 837 -32.91 24.69 -42.57
CA GLU A 837 -32.32 24.69 -43.92
C GLU A 837 -32.37 26.06 -44.63
N LEU A 838 -33.18 27.02 -44.16
CA LEU A 838 -33.49 28.29 -44.84
C LEU A 838 -32.44 29.44 -44.69
N TRP A 839 -31.25 29.19 -44.12
CA TRP A 839 -30.26 30.23 -43.75
C TRP A 839 -29.51 30.94 -44.92
N LEU A 840 -30.12 31.08 -46.10
CA LEU A 840 -29.57 31.80 -47.26
C LEU A 840 -30.70 32.42 -48.10
N PRO A 841 -30.75 33.75 -48.26
CA PRO A 841 -31.32 34.39 -49.44
C PRO A 841 -30.34 34.23 -50.61
N GLU A 842 -30.77 33.70 -51.76
CA GLU A 842 -29.88 33.53 -52.93
C GLU A 842 -29.70 34.81 -53.77
N GLU A 843 -30.56 35.83 -53.61
CA GLU A 843 -30.69 36.93 -54.57
C GLU A 843 -30.01 38.26 -54.17
N ALA A 844 -29.58 38.43 -52.90
CA ALA A 844 -29.17 39.74 -52.35
C ALA A 844 -27.81 39.79 -51.62
N TRP A 845 -27.05 38.69 -51.58
CA TRP A 845 -25.73 38.63 -50.92
C TRP A 845 -24.64 38.39 -51.99
N PRO A 846 -23.45 39.04 -51.94
CA PRO A 846 -22.86 39.80 -50.82
C PRO A 846 -23.20 41.30 -50.77
N PRO A 847 -23.00 41.94 -49.59
CA PRO A 847 -23.24 43.37 -49.35
C PRO A 847 -22.31 44.33 -50.13
N TYR A 848 -22.75 45.58 -50.30
CA TYR A 848 -22.00 46.65 -50.97
C TYR A 848 -21.40 47.69 -50.02
N ASP A 849 -22.13 48.11 -48.98
CA ASP A 849 -21.69 49.12 -47.99
C ASP A 849 -21.97 48.69 -46.54
N LEU A 850 -21.05 48.99 -45.62
CA LEU A 850 -21.19 48.63 -44.20
C LEU A 850 -22.13 49.59 -43.46
N GLU A 851 -22.01 50.90 -43.71
CA GLU A 851 -22.75 51.94 -42.97
C GLU A 851 -24.24 52.01 -43.36
N VAL A 852 -24.61 51.38 -44.49
CA VAL A 852 -25.95 51.49 -45.07
C VAL A 852 -26.77 50.22 -44.84
N GLU A 853 -26.16 49.03 -44.99
CA GLU A 853 -26.89 47.75 -45.02
C GLU A 853 -26.97 47.03 -43.65
N PHE A 854 -26.20 47.47 -42.64
CA PHE A 854 -26.12 46.84 -41.32
C PHE A 854 -26.50 47.82 -40.20
N ASN A 855 -27.37 47.37 -39.28
CA ASN A 855 -27.69 48.11 -38.06
C ASN A 855 -26.49 48.12 -37.10
N TRP A 856 -25.77 46.99 -37.04
CA TRP A 856 -24.46 46.83 -36.42
C TRP A 856 -23.80 45.57 -36.95
N ILE A 857 -22.46 45.55 -36.93
CA ILE A 857 -21.68 44.38 -37.37
C ILE A 857 -20.40 44.26 -36.54
N HIS A 858 -20.28 43.16 -35.80
CA HIS A 858 -19.15 42.84 -34.94
C HIS A 858 -18.25 41.79 -35.61
N GLY A 859 -17.02 42.20 -35.89
CA GLY A 859 -15.98 41.38 -36.50
C GLY A 859 -15.06 40.71 -35.48
N TYR A 860 -14.99 39.39 -35.50
CA TYR A 860 -14.20 38.55 -34.61
C TYR A 860 -13.00 37.99 -35.36
N GLU A 861 -11.78 38.27 -34.89
CA GLU A 861 -10.53 37.70 -35.41
C GLU A 861 -9.80 36.95 -34.29
N GLY A 862 -9.50 35.68 -34.51
CA GLY A 862 -8.80 34.86 -33.52
C GLY A 862 -8.11 33.63 -34.08
N VAL A 863 -7.72 32.76 -33.16
CA VAL A 863 -6.97 31.53 -33.42
C VAL A 863 -7.72 30.36 -32.81
N ILE A 864 -7.98 29.33 -33.61
CA ILE A 864 -8.35 28.01 -33.11
C ILE A 864 -7.07 27.31 -32.67
N LEU A 865 -7.03 26.91 -31.40
CA LEU A 865 -5.86 26.23 -30.83
C LEU A 865 -5.69 24.82 -31.43
N PRO A 866 -4.47 24.24 -31.44
CA PRO A 866 -4.20 22.95 -32.09
C PRO A 866 -5.06 21.75 -31.67
N SER A 867 -5.76 21.85 -30.53
CA SER A 867 -6.72 20.84 -30.05
C SER A 867 -8.10 20.90 -30.71
N GLY A 868 -8.41 21.95 -31.47
CA GLY A 868 -9.75 22.18 -32.05
C GLY A 868 -10.85 22.51 -31.05
N THR A 869 -10.57 22.52 -29.74
CA THR A 869 -11.57 22.72 -28.67
C THR A 869 -11.91 24.17 -28.38
N ILE A 870 -11.00 25.11 -28.67
CA ILE A 870 -11.04 26.49 -28.17
C ILE A 870 -10.62 27.45 -29.28
N MET A 871 -11.34 28.57 -29.39
CA MET A 871 -10.91 29.75 -30.13
C MET A 871 -10.76 30.97 -29.20
N ILE A 872 -9.69 31.72 -29.38
CA ILE A 872 -9.35 32.93 -28.60
C ILE A 872 -8.94 34.04 -29.57
N GLY A 873 -9.37 35.27 -29.33
CA GLY A 873 -9.05 36.39 -30.21
C GLY A 873 -9.51 37.75 -29.70
N ARG A 874 -9.67 38.68 -30.63
CA ARG A 874 -10.29 40.00 -30.43
C ARG A 874 -11.56 40.11 -31.26
N TRP A 875 -12.55 40.82 -30.76
CA TRP A 875 -13.66 41.33 -31.55
C TRP A 875 -13.51 42.85 -31.69
N ILE A 876 -14.08 43.41 -32.76
CA ILE A 876 -14.05 44.82 -33.14
C ILE A 876 -15.39 45.16 -33.79
N ASP A 877 -15.97 46.31 -33.49
CA ASP A 877 -17.06 46.88 -34.27
C ASP A 877 -16.53 47.30 -35.66
N MET A 878 -17.22 46.86 -36.72
CA MET A 878 -16.82 47.12 -38.11
C MET A 878 -17.41 48.41 -38.67
N LEU A 879 -18.32 49.09 -37.94
CA LEU A 879 -18.82 50.44 -38.22
C LEU A 879 -18.00 51.50 -37.46
N GLU A 880 -17.84 51.33 -36.14
CA GLU A 880 -16.99 52.22 -35.32
C GLU A 880 -15.84 51.45 -34.64
N PRO A 881 -14.65 51.31 -35.27
CA PRO A 881 -13.55 50.47 -34.76
C PRO A 881 -12.86 50.98 -33.46
N THR A 882 -13.48 51.91 -32.74
CA THR A 882 -13.16 52.30 -31.36
C THR A 882 -13.63 51.22 -30.36
N ALA A 883 -14.77 50.58 -30.63
CA ALA A 883 -15.35 49.51 -29.82
C ALA A 883 -14.69 48.17 -30.16
N ARG A 884 -14.06 47.54 -29.15
CA ARG A 884 -13.27 46.32 -29.31
C ARG A 884 -12.92 45.68 -27.96
N GLY A 885 -12.57 44.40 -27.98
CA GLY A 885 -11.99 43.72 -26.83
C GLY A 885 -11.74 42.22 -27.07
N PRO A 886 -11.36 41.46 -26.04
CA PRO A 886 -11.05 40.04 -26.17
C PRO A 886 -12.31 39.17 -26.30
N PHE A 887 -12.16 37.95 -26.83
CA PHE A 887 -13.16 36.88 -26.76
C PHE A 887 -12.54 35.51 -26.46
N ILE A 888 -13.35 34.58 -25.97
CA ILE A 888 -13.05 33.15 -25.87
C ILE A 888 -14.30 32.32 -26.12
N PHE A 889 -14.19 31.24 -26.90
CA PHE A 889 -15.21 30.20 -27.02
C PHE A 889 -14.60 28.81 -26.91
N TRP A 890 -15.41 27.84 -26.49
CA TRP A 890 -15.11 26.42 -26.47
C TRP A 890 -16.22 25.59 -27.13
N ASN A 891 -15.84 24.41 -27.64
CA ASN A 891 -16.74 23.39 -28.20
C ASN A 891 -17.57 22.70 -27.09
N VAL A 892 -18.78 22.23 -27.42
CA VAL A 892 -19.91 21.95 -26.48
C VAL A 892 -20.35 20.49 -26.43
#